data_AF-A0A820B7Q6-F1
#
_entry.id   AF-A0A820B7Q6-F1
#
_cell.length_a   1.000
_cell.length_b   1.000
_cell.length_c   1.000
_cell.angle_alpha   90.00
_cell.angle_beta   90.00
_cell.angle_gamma   90.00
#
_symmetry.space_group_name_H-M   'P 1'
#
loop_
_entity.id
_entity.type
_entity.pdbx_description
1 polymer ?
#
loop_
_entity_poly.entity_id
_entity_poly.type
_entity_poly.pdbx_seq_one_letter_code
_entity_poly.pdbx_strand_id
1 'polypeptide(L)'
;MAMTCLVTVPKTDINLKLVKDFTSGIFIDNSGSTCSQLISIGKTVLQAELSICQATRFDHIVIWNSSAELCTNIASAKPEGGTYPIAIFQNEATKNAFHQSDVIVFVTDGEIDNASVTQFQTHTNENLNKALVICIMVHNKLPTPSQINVSVVAPLMMAANVLCLYYDGTVFYVLSSKGSISEYYKSSENLTDYEKLNTLDMKDLFHNIKIRGNVKLPDGHIALRENEQEIVAIDLNKFLAIKDLDLRLTITEDDWKTLIQHAKLGNKLYELRTFVTHAKNESIKITTEGIESKFDFIYLKQRDEIVSKIVQLKLNENSNSTELNQLRQQLYEISDQAKIEEIQYLQYVSLHLHATRQFWSNIQNLIHDQEKGSYSINDFTFASNRANRAKILTINADEYSDAINILDHANVPLFECAICMEQGPVVLWLNAPSDLDCTTNDFIINFPLEGNEKLKNCIVSNPVCGFCAKSYINVAMNNANQLITLYREPCTGFIPLNWSNKSNLALINTSLYRILTGNKILHHVQMLLLAMIDDNRSNWLNENVKDYLIKQIMENIYTTDSFSEEGTRMEFLLALKEIIKQEDKLLRQPFNAVCRILRFNYLFHQLDKETIQTLLRKRFTLMCIEKQCSKTKFGPEHLRVVKQDLYDILFDTLCGIPLQNSLRKIEISNSKLKEFLGESYDTSMKSIEKIADNIGVNHLTILPKETISFILYILTTVIVHDRPMKLYVDFALKHQPLRDNMQIEWYTFEKMVNENVFGHYHALSMSGFPGYAINLGRFSCPSKLFFNAEPLWTNDIENKRINITTVTNQIKQSLDRKLHDHYGNAVPNSSSAHCLLHSTVAEILEDKYSHNESISDNMIMDCMIHIGRTAGRKGNIYGDHIFPSVILTIEHYLIFRRATKNMAKPDDERLSRSYEYKTKAELIASGMKYDEDKNEILFEPSKLITPHVIQFDKSNIDFNVIRKRVQQLYINSKQGSNSTKSQTCLNIEISDFIEFDYNMDVKDLLSAWTQYVFVFF
;
A
#
# COMPACT_ATOMS: atom_id res chain seq x y z
N MET A 1 33.67 -43.38 18.45
CA MET A 1 33.85 -42.69 17.16
C MET A 1 33.94 -41.17 17.30
N ALA A 2 33.17 -40.51 18.18
CA ALA A 2 33.24 -39.05 18.41
C ALA A 2 34.66 -38.51 18.74
N MET A 3 35.51 -39.28 19.44
CA MET A 3 36.91 -38.90 19.72
C MET A 3 37.82 -38.81 18.48
N THR A 4 37.39 -39.25 17.29
CA THR A 4 38.25 -39.22 16.08
C THR A 4 38.06 -37.97 15.22
N CYS A 5 37.02 -37.17 15.44
CA CYS A 5 36.82 -35.89 14.73
C CYS A 5 37.32 -34.69 15.52
N LEU A 6 37.36 -34.76 16.86
CA LEU A 6 37.81 -33.70 17.75
C LEU A 6 39.24 -33.99 18.21
N VAL A 7 40.16 -33.04 18.04
CA VAL A 7 41.57 -33.17 18.42
C VAL A 7 41.99 -31.99 19.28
N THR A 8 42.74 -32.26 20.34
CA THR A 8 43.36 -31.25 21.18
C THR A 8 44.84 -31.14 20.84
N VAL A 9 45.29 -29.96 20.41
CA VAL A 9 46.67 -29.70 20.01
C VAL A 9 47.35 -28.84 21.08
N PRO A 10 48.40 -29.33 21.77
CA PRO A 10 49.11 -28.56 22.80
C PRO A 10 49.91 -27.41 22.17
N LYS A 11 50.00 -26.28 22.88
CA LYS A 11 50.73 -25.07 22.47
C LYS A 11 52.19 -25.00 22.95
N THR A 12 52.74 -26.10 23.44
CA THR A 12 54.11 -26.15 23.99
C THR A 12 55.12 -25.73 22.91
N ASP A 13 55.98 -24.75 23.24
CA ASP A 13 57.11 -24.20 22.44
C ASP A 13 56.88 -22.99 21.51
N ILE A 14 55.77 -22.24 21.62
CA ILE A 14 55.63 -21.01 20.82
C ILE A 14 56.18 -19.77 21.52
N ASN A 15 57.34 -19.29 21.07
CA ASN A 15 57.91 -18.01 21.49
C ASN A 15 57.07 -16.83 20.96
N LEU A 16 56.79 -15.86 21.84
CA LEU A 16 56.24 -14.55 21.46
C LEU A 16 57.27 -13.77 20.63
N LYS A 17 56.87 -13.31 19.45
CA LYS A 17 57.69 -12.44 18.57
C LYS A 17 56.95 -11.14 18.29
N LEU A 18 57.68 -10.06 17.99
CA LEU A 18 57.03 -8.83 17.53
C LEU A 18 56.40 -9.09 16.16
N VAL A 19 55.28 -8.43 15.86
CA VAL A 19 54.59 -8.59 14.56
C VAL A 19 55.55 -8.31 13.38
N LYS A 20 56.42 -7.30 13.48
CA LYS A 20 57.45 -7.01 12.46
C LYS A 20 58.52 -8.09 12.26
N ASP A 21 58.67 -9.03 13.20
CA ASP A 21 59.70 -10.08 13.12
C ASP A 21 59.20 -11.31 12.33
N PHE A 22 57.92 -11.29 11.92
CA PHE A 22 57.30 -12.28 11.06
C PHE A 22 57.41 -11.86 9.59
N THR A 23 57.45 -12.84 8.68
CA THR A 23 57.34 -12.55 7.25
C THR A 23 55.96 -12.00 6.94
N SER A 24 55.90 -10.88 6.22
CA SER A 24 54.66 -10.10 6.06
C SER A 24 54.32 -9.88 4.59
N GLY A 25 53.06 -10.16 4.24
CA GLY A 25 52.52 -9.93 2.90
C GLY A 25 51.33 -8.98 2.94
N ILE A 26 51.32 -7.95 2.10
CA ILE A 26 50.16 -7.08 1.89
C ILE A 26 49.53 -7.35 0.52
N PHE A 27 48.20 -7.52 0.51
CA PHE A 27 47.38 -7.87 -0.64
C PHE A 27 46.36 -6.75 -0.86
N ILE A 28 46.62 -5.91 -1.85
CA ILE A 28 45.88 -4.67 -2.10
C ILE A 28 44.96 -4.85 -3.30
N ASP A 29 43.67 -4.67 -3.07
CA ASP A 29 42.67 -4.59 -4.13
C ASP A 29 42.98 -3.38 -5.03
N ASN A 30 43.04 -3.58 -6.35
CA ASN A 30 43.06 -2.48 -7.31
C ASN A 30 41.91 -2.60 -8.32
N SER A 31 40.81 -3.22 -7.93
CA SER A 31 39.60 -3.32 -8.74
C SER A 31 39.05 -1.94 -9.11
N GLY A 32 38.18 -1.90 -10.12
CA GLY A 32 37.60 -0.65 -10.60
C GLY A 32 36.86 0.16 -9.53
N SER A 33 36.31 -0.46 -8.48
CA SER A 33 35.62 0.24 -7.37
C SER A 33 36.54 1.19 -6.60
N THR A 34 37.82 0.85 -6.53
CA THR A 34 38.84 1.61 -5.81
C THR A 34 39.13 2.99 -6.44
N CYS A 35 38.55 3.30 -7.62
CA CYS A 35 38.59 4.64 -8.21
C CYS A 35 37.71 5.67 -7.47
N SER A 36 36.82 5.22 -6.59
CA SER A 36 35.94 6.07 -5.80
C SER A 36 36.75 6.97 -4.86
N GLN A 37 36.25 8.19 -4.59
CA GLN A 37 36.92 9.14 -3.70
C GLN A 37 36.47 8.98 -2.24
N LEU A 38 37.43 8.97 -1.33
CA LEU A 38 37.21 9.13 0.10
C LEU A 38 37.00 10.61 0.43
N ILE A 39 35.78 10.97 0.82
CA ILE A 39 35.35 12.35 1.11
C ILE A 39 36.20 12.98 2.21
N SER A 40 36.60 12.18 3.20
CA SER A 40 37.40 12.57 4.37
C SER A 40 38.77 13.18 4.01
N ILE A 41 39.40 12.69 2.93
CA ILE A 41 40.80 13.03 2.61
C ILE A 41 41.02 13.50 1.17
N GLY A 42 39.98 13.49 0.33
CA GLY A 42 40.06 13.94 -1.07
C GLY A 42 40.97 13.06 -1.95
N LYS A 43 41.24 11.82 -1.54
CA LYS A 43 42.01 10.82 -2.29
C LYS A 43 41.09 9.70 -2.78
N THR A 44 41.49 8.99 -3.82
CA THR A 44 40.83 7.73 -4.20
C THR A 44 41.03 6.66 -3.13
N VAL A 45 40.14 5.68 -3.06
CA VAL A 45 40.27 4.51 -2.19
C VAL A 45 41.62 3.82 -2.41
N LEU A 46 42.00 3.54 -3.67
CA LEU A 46 43.30 2.94 -3.98
C LEU A 46 44.45 3.78 -3.41
N GLN A 47 44.42 5.10 -3.58
CA GLN A 47 45.46 5.97 -3.01
C GLN A 47 45.54 5.90 -1.48
N ALA A 48 44.42 5.69 -0.79
CA ALA A 48 44.39 5.48 0.64
C ALA A 48 44.97 4.10 1.01
N GLU A 49 44.60 3.05 0.29
CA GLU A 49 45.13 1.68 0.48
C GLU A 49 46.64 1.61 0.25
N LEU A 50 47.16 2.21 -0.83
CA LEU A 50 48.60 2.27 -1.12
C LEU A 50 49.35 3.07 -0.05
N SER A 51 48.71 4.04 0.62
CA SER A 51 49.34 4.79 1.70
C SER A 51 49.59 3.94 2.95
N ILE A 52 48.77 2.91 3.18
CA ILE A 52 49.00 1.91 4.25
C ILE A 52 50.31 1.16 3.99
N CYS A 53 50.55 0.78 2.73
CA CYS A 53 51.78 0.11 2.32
C CYS A 53 53.02 1.02 2.38
N GLN A 54 52.86 2.33 2.17
CA GLN A 54 53.98 3.27 2.29
C GLN A 54 54.38 3.53 3.75
N ALA A 55 53.46 3.37 4.69
CA ALA A 55 53.69 3.59 6.11
C ALA A 55 54.41 2.42 6.80
N THR A 56 54.34 1.21 6.24
CA THR A 56 54.87 -0.03 6.83
C THR A 56 55.63 -0.84 5.79
N ARG A 57 56.77 -1.42 6.17
CA ARG A 57 57.55 -2.28 5.27
C ARG A 57 56.97 -3.70 5.26
N PHE A 58 56.64 -4.20 4.06
CA PHE A 58 56.19 -5.58 3.82
C PHE A 58 57.21 -6.35 2.99
N ASP A 59 57.32 -7.65 3.22
CA ASP A 59 58.23 -8.54 2.46
C ASP A 59 57.66 -8.89 1.08
N HIS A 60 56.32 -9.01 1.02
CA HIS A 60 55.59 -9.23 -0.22
C HIS A 60 54.50 -8.19 -0.39
N ILE A 61 54.42 -7.59 -1.58
CA ILE A 61 53.35 -6.67 -1.97
C ILE A 61 52.67 -7.27 -3.19
N VAL A 62 51.41 -7.64 -3.04
CA VAL A 62 50.58 -8.19 -4.11
C VAL A 62 49.46 -7.21 -4.40
N ILE A 63 49.27 -6.91 -5.68
CA ILE A 63 48.13 -6.14 -6.15
C ILE A 63 47.20 -7.10 -6.90
N TRP A 64 45.90 -6.98 -6.66
CA TRP A 64 44.93 -7.92 -7.21
C TRP A 64 43.60 -7.27 -7.61
N ASN A 65 43.03 -7.79 -8.70
CA ASN A 65 41.71 -7.48 -9.24
C ASN A 65 41.12 -8.76 -9.84
N SER A 66 40.86 -8.79 -11.15
CA SER A 66 40.59 -10.01 -11.93
C SER A 66 41.84 -10.82 -12.27
N SER A 67 43.01 -10.28 -11.94
CA SER A 67 44.34 -10.89 -12.01
C SER A 67 45.11 -10.53 -10.74
N ALA A 68 46.22 -11.20 -10.45
CA ALA A 68 47.08 -10.83 -9.32
C ALA A 68 48.56 -10.89 -9.72
N GLU A 69 49.34 -9.93 -9.25
CA GLU A 69 50.78 -9.85 -9.49
C GLU A 69 51.58 -9.31 -8.30
N LEU A 70 52.86 -9.66 -8.26
CA LEU A 70 53.80 -9.06 -7.30
C LEU A 70 54.15 -7.65 -7.76
N CYS A 71 53.91 -6.67 -6.89
CA CYS A 71 54.15 -5.27 -7.20
C CYS A 71 55.53 -4.84 -6.71
N THR A 72 56.43 -4.54 -7.64
CA THR A 72 57.75 -3.94 -7.33
C THR A 72 57.72 -2.42 -7.26
N ASN A 73 56.70 -1.79 -7.87
CA ASN A 73 56.53 -0.34 -7.86
C ASN A 73 55.07 0.04 -7.59
N ILE A 74 54.76 0.31 -6.33
CA ILE A 74 53.39 0.59 -5.89
C ILE A 74 52.77 1.83 -6.57
N ALA A 75 53.59 2.75 -7.06
CA ALA A 75 53.12 3.97 -7.73
C ALA A 75 52.53 3.72 -9.13
N SER A 76 52.78 2.55 -9.74
CA SER A 76 52.18 2.20 -11.04
C SER A 76 50.79 1.56 -10.93
N ALA A 77 50.33 1.25 -9.72
CA ALA A 77 49.02 0.68 -9.47
C ALA A 77 47.90 1.61 -9.95
N LYS A 78 46.92 1.07 -10.65
CA LYS A 78 45.74 1.81 -11.12
C LYS A 78 44.46 1.02 -10.84
N PRO A 79 43.33 1.68 -10.59
CA PRO A 79 42.03 1.02 -10.47
C PRO A 79 41.61 0.40 -11.81
N GLU A 80 41.45 -0.92 -11.88
CA GLU A 80 41.01 -1.64 -13.08
C GLU A 80 40.48 -3.05 -12.76
N GLY A 81 39.67 -3.62 -13.65
CA GLY A 81 39.13 -4.98 -13.47
C GLY A 81 38.02 -5.08 -12.41
N GLY A 82 37.61 -6.31 -12.09
CA GLY A 82 36.65 -6.62 -11.02
C GLY A 82 37.31 -7.22 -9.78
N THR A 83 36.55 -7.35 -8.69
CA THR A 83 37.02 -7.90 -7.40
C THR A 83 37.01 -9.43 -7.43
N TYR A 84 38.16 -10.07 -7.67
CA TYR A 84 38.28 -11.53 -7.80
C TYR A 84 39.47 -12.07 -6.98
N PRO A 85 39.35 -12.21 -5.65
CA PRO A 85 40.47 -12.55 -4.78
C PRO A 85 41.07 -13.94 -5.05
N ILE A 86 40.33 -14.84 -5.71
CA ILE A 86 40.85 -16.12 -6.19
C ILE A 86 42.03 -15.97 -7.17
N ALA A 87 42.15 -14.84 -7.86
CA ALA A 87 43.26 -14.57 -8.77
C ALA A 87 44.63 -14.65 -8.08
N ILE A 88 44.68 -14.35 -6.76
CA ILE A 88 45.89 -14.50 -5.93
C ILE A 88 46.41 -15.93 -5.94
N PHE A 89 45.51 -16.93 -5.98
CA PHE A 89 45.86 -18.35 -5.97
C PHE A 89 46.01 -18.95 -7.36
N GLN A 90 45.60 -18.24 -8.42
CA GLN A 90 45.78 -18.67 -9.81
C GLN A 90 47.18 -18.36 -10.36
N ASN A 91 47.84 -17.35 -9.80
CA ASN A 91 49.23 -17.01 -10.11
C ASN A 91 50.18 -17.63 -9.06
N GLU A 92 51.10 -18.49 -9.49
CA GLU A 92 52.02 -19.18 -8.59
C GLU A 92 52.93 -18.22 -7.80
N ALA A 93 53.31 -17.07 -8.36
CA ALA A 93 54.14 -16.10 -7.65
C ALA A 93 53.40 -15.45 -6.46
N THR A 94 52.15 -15.03 -6.67
CA THR A 94 51.32 -14.42 -5.63
C THR A 94 50.82 -15.45 -4.62
N LYS A 95 50.53 -16.68 -5.08
CA LYS A 95 50.23 -17.83 -4.21
C LYS A 95 51.40 -18.15 -3.28
N ASN A 96 52.62 -18.22 -3.82
CA ASN A 96 53.82 -18.43 -3.02
C ASN A 96 54.04 -17.30 -2.01
N ALA A 97 53.82 -16.04 -2.40
CA ALA A 97 53.87 -14.92 -1.47
C ALA A 97 52.83 -15.06 -0.33
N PHE A 98 51.60 -15.46 -0.65
CA PHE A 98 50.56 -15.74 0.35
C PHE A 98 50.98 -16.88 1.28
N HIS A 99 51.54 -17.97 0.73
CA HIS A 99 51.99 -19.13 1.51
C HIS A 99 53.17 -18.82 2.42
N GLN A 100 54.15 -18.06 1.93
CA GLN A 100 55.36 -17.71 2.66
C GLN A 100 55.15 -16.64 3.73
N SER A 101 54.09 -15.84 3.64
CA SER A 101 53.78 -14.81 4.64
C SER A 101 53.22 -15.43 5.92
N ASP A 102 53.81 -15.12 7.07
CA ASP A 102 53.30 -15.45 8.39
C ASP A 102 52.20 -14.46 8.83
N VAL A 103 52.34 -13.18 8.45
CA VAL A 103 51.37 -12.10 8.69
C VAL A 103 50.80 -11.64 7.36
N ILE A 104 49.47 -11.64 7.24
CA ILE A 104 48.77 -11.24 6.02
C ILE A 104 48.00 -9.95 6.30
N VAL A 105 48.24 -8.91 5.50
CA VAL A 105 47.41 -7.71 5.47
C VAL A 105 46.60 -7.73 4.18
N PHE A 106 45.29 -7.88 4.29
CA PHE A 106 44.37 -7.97 3.16
C PHE A 106 43.51 -6.71 3.11
N VAL A 107 43.59 -5.96 2.02
CA VAL A 107 42.98 -4.63 1.89
C VAL A 107 42.03 -4.62 0.71
N THR A 108 40.81 -4.11 0.90
CA THR A 108 39.77 -4.04 -0.14
C THR A 108 38.67 -3.03 0.19
N ASP A 109 38.00 -2.53 -0.83
CA ASP A 109 36.71 -1.81 -0.75
C ASP A 109 35.54 -2.59 -1.34
N GLY A 110 35.84 -3.75 -1.94
CA GLY A 110 34.94 -4.47 -2.81
C GLY A 110 34.05 -5.48 -2.10
N GLU A 111 33.12 -6.03 -2.88
CA GLU A 111 32.20 -7.07 -2.47
C GLU A 111 32.23 -8.21 -3.50
N ILE A 112 32.06 -9.45 -3.03
CA ILE A 112 31.99 -10.63 -3.89
C ILE A 112 30.75 -11.46 -3.59
N ASP A 113 30.28 -12.19 -4.61
CA ASP A 113 29.12 -13.07 -4.47
C ASP A 113 29.44 -14.35 -3.66
N ASN A 114 28.38 -15.05 -3.23
CA ASN A 114 28.52 -16.24 -2.39
C ASN A 114 29.36 -17.35 -3.05
N ALA A 115 29.25 -17.51 -4.37
CA ALA A 115 30.00 -18.54 -5.10
C ALA A 115 31.50 -18.23 -5.05
N SER A 116 31.87 -16.96 -5.23
CA SER A 116 33.24 -16.46 -5.14
C SER A 116 33.77 -16.58 -3.71
N VAL A 117 32.95 -16.33 -2.69
CA VAL A 117 33.34 -16.54 -1.28
C VAL A 117 33.68 -18.00 -1.02
N THR A 118 32.83 -18.95 -1.44
CA THR A 118 33.08 -20.39 -1.26
C THR A 118 34.31 -20.86 -2.04
N GLN A 119 34.51 -20.37 -3.27
CA GLN A 119 35.71 -20.67 -4.05
C GLN A 119 36.97 -20.14 -3.37
N PHE A 120 36.95 -18.89 -2.91
CA PHE A 120 38.07 -18.29 -2.20
C PHE A 120 38.35 -19.03 -0.88
N GLN A 121 37.31 -19.40 -0.12
CA GLN A 121 37.43 -20.21 1.09
C GLN A 121 38.08 -21.57 0.84
N THR A 122 37.77 -22.23 -0.28
CA THR A 122 38.38 -23.52 -0.61
C THR A 122 39.91 -23.40 -0.73
N HIS A 123 40.40 -22.32 -1.33
CA HIS A 123 41.85 -22.09 -1.46
C HIS A 123 42.53 -21.56 -0.19
N THR A 124 41.82 -20.78 0.62
CA THR A 124 42.38 -20.23 1.86
C THR A 124 42.38 -21.26 2.99
N ASN A 125 41.38 -22.14 3.11
CA ASN A 125 41.23 -23.04 4.27
C ASN A 125 42.47 -23.92 4.55
N GLU A 126 43.17 -24.34 3.51
CA GLU A 126 44.42 -25.13 3.63
C GLU A 126 45.63 -24.29 4.07
N ASN A 127 45.52 -22.96 3.99
CA ASN A 127 46.62 -22.00 4.07
C ASN A 127 46.38 -20.87 5.07
N LEU A 128 45.31 -20.91 5.89
CA LEU A 128 45.00 -19.91 6.91
C LEU A 128 45.71 -20.11 8.25
N ASN A 129 46.64 -21.05 8.32
CA ASN A 129 47.53 -21.21 9.46
C ASN A 129 48.58 -20.07 9.46
N LYS A 130 48.15 -18.88 9.87
CA LYS A 130 48.87 -17.59 9.81
C LYS A 130 48.94 -16.95 11.19
N ALA A 131 50.09 -16.35 11.50
CA ALA A 131 50.39 -15.82 12.83
C ALA A 131 49.40 -14.70 13.15
N LEU A 132 49.08 -13.88 12.14
CA LEU A 132 48.03 -12.88 12.18
C LEU A 132 47.50 -12.61 10.78
N VAL A 133 46.17 -12.52 10.65
CA VAL A 133 45.51 -12.03 9.44
C VAL A 133 44.80 -10.71 9.76
N ILE A 134 45.22 -9.65 9.08
CA ILE A 134 44.69 -8.29 9.23
C ILE A 134 43.83 -8.00 8.01
N CYS A 135 42.52 -7.84 8.20
CA CYS A 135 41.57 -7.53 7.14
C CYS A 135 41.20 -6.04 7.25
N ILE A 136 41.47 -5.25 6.22
CA ILE A 136 41.24 -3.80 6.21
C ILE A 136 40.20 -3.47 5.14
N MET A 137 39.03 -3.03 5.58
CA MET A 137 37.98 -2.51 4.70
C MET A 137 38.17 -1.00 4.54
N VAL A 138 38.40 -0.54 3.31
CA VAL A 138 38.60 0.89 3.01
C VAL A 138 37.36 1.44 2.32
N HIS A 139 36.62 2.34 2.96
CA HIS A 139 35.41 2.90 2.37
C HIS A 139 35.08 4.27 2.97
N ASN A 140 34.22 5.06 2.32
CA ASN A 140 33.60 6.23 2.96
C ASN A 140 32.77 5.82 4.19
N LYS A 141 32.71 6.67 5.23
CA LYS A 141 31.92 6.41 6.44
C LYS A 141 30.47 6.14 6.07
N LEU A 142 30.05 4.88 6.25
CA LEU A 142 28.64 4.49 6.17
C LEU A 142 27.85 5.07 7.34
N PRO A 143 26.51 5.10 7.31
CA PRO A 143 25.70 5.55 8.44
C PRO A 143 25.99 4.79 9.74
N THR A 144 26.24 3.48 9.64
CA THR A 144 26.62 2.64 10.79
C THR A 144 27.70 1.63 10.39
N PRO A 145 28.69 1.34 11.27
CA PRO A 145 29.72 0.33 11.00
C PRO A 145 29.16 -1.05 10.70
N SER A 146 28.02 -1.38 11.33
CA SER A 146 27.29 -2.64 11.14
C SER A 146 26.90 -2.98 9.69
N GLN A 147 26.85 -2.00 8.80
CA GLN A 147 26.45 -2.17 7.40
C GLN A 147 27.61 -2.55 6.47
N ILE A 148 28.85 -2.56 6.98
CA ILE A 148 30.03 -2.87 6.17
C ILE A 148 29.92 -4.32 5.66
N ASN A 149 29.99 -4.48 4.33
CA ASN A 149 30.10 -5.78 3.69
C ASN A 149 31.53 -6.32 3.86
N VAL A 150 31.64 -7.57 4.28
CA VAL A 150 32.90 -8.27 4.54
C VAL A 150 33.05 -9.54 3.70
N SER A 151 32.27 -9.69 2.62
CA SER A 151 32.27 -10.86 1.74
C SER A 151 33.68 -11.27 1.27
N VAL A 152 34.51 -10.31 0.88
CA VAL A 152 35.88 -10.56 0.42
C VAL A 152 36.75 -11.13 1.54
N VAL A 153 36.64 -10.59 2.76
CA VAL A 153 37.50 -10.95 3.89
C VAL A 153 36.92 -12.09 4.75
N ALA A 154 35.65 -12.43 4.56
CA ALA A 154 34.94 -13.46 5.31
C ALA A 154 35.67 -14.82 5.35
N PRO A 155 36.24 -15.33 4.24
CA PRO A 155 37.07 -16.54 4.29
C PRO A 155 38.32 -16.40 5.16
N LEU A 156 38.96 -15.22 5.18
CA LEU A 156 40.17 -14.94 5.93
C LEU A 156 39.90 -14.81 7.43
N MET A 157 38.69 -14.38 7.81
CA MET A 157 38.25 -14.28 9.21
C MET A 157 38.17 -15.64 9.93
N MET A 158 38.33 -16.75 9.20
CA MET A 158 38.40 -18.09 9.79
C MET A 158 39.76 -18.43 10.40
N ALA A 159 40.81 -17.63 10.16
CA ALA A 159 42.09 -17.85 10.82
C ALA A 159 41.97 -17.79 12.36
N ALA A 160 42.96 -18.35 13.05
CA ALA A 160 42.99 -18.39 14.51
C ALA A 160 43.19 -16.99 15.11
N ASN A 161 44.12 -16.22 14.55
CA ASN A 161 44.41 -14.84 14.94
C ASN A 161 43.99 -13.88 13.83
N VAL A 162 42.93 -13.10 14.06
CA VAL A 162 42.36 -12.17 13.08
C VAL A 162 42.15 -10.80 13.69
N LEU A 163 42.46 -9.76 12.91
CA LEU A 163 42.13 -8.38 13.21
C LEU A 163 41.40 -7.76 12.02
N CYS A 164 40.13 -7.42 12.19
CA CYS A 164 39.31 -6.79 11.16
C CYS A 164 39.15 -5.30 11.47
N LEU A 165 39.56 -4.47 10.51
CA LEU A 165 39.64 -3.02 10.62
C LEU A 165 38.78 -2.37 9.55
N TYR A 166 38.22 -1.22 9.89
CA TYR A 166 37.66 -0.27 8.96
C TYR A 166 38.56 0.97 8.89
N TYR A 167 38.88 1.43 7.68
CA TYR A 167 39.72 2.60 7.47
C TYR A 167 38.97 3.64 6.63
N ASP A 168 38.78 4.81 7.22
CA ASP A 168 38.09 5.94 6.57
C ASP A 168 39.05 6.86 5.78
N GLY A 169 40.31 6.47 5.62
CA GLY A 169 41.38 7.30 5.06
C GLY A 169 42.20 8.09 6.10
N THR A 170 41.75 8.15 7.35
CA THR A 170 42.44 8.85 8.44
C THR A 170 42.69 7.96 9.66
N VAL A 171 41.67 7.22 10.09
CA VAL A 171 41.66 6.45 11.35
C VAL A 171 41.32 4.99 11.05
N PHE A 172 42.05 4.07 11.69
CA PHE A 172 41.70 2.65 11.72
C PHE A 172 40.79 2.38 12.90
N TYR A 173 39.57 1.91 12.62
CA TYR A 173 38.59 1.48 13.59
C TYR A 173 38.60 -0.04 13.69
N VAL A 174 38.68 -0.58 14.89
CA VAL A 174 38.62 -2.03 15.15
C VAL A 174 37.17 -2.47 15.07
N LEU A 175 36.84 -3.24 14.03
CA LEU A 175 35.51 -3.84 13.88
C LEU A 175 35.42 -5.14 14.70
N SER A 176 36.42 -6.01 14.57
CA SER A 176 36.46 -7.30 15.23
C SER A 176 37.90 -7.78 15.41
N SER A 177 38.13 -8.60 16.44
CA SER A 177 39.40 -9.24 16.74
C SER A 177 39.18 -10.63 17.34
N LYS A 178 40.06 -11.57 16.98
CA LYS A 178 40.00 -12.98 17.38
C LYS A 178 41.41 -13.49 17.67
N GLY A 179 41.56 -14.32 18.69
CA GLY A 179 42.83 -14.95 19.08
C GLY A 179 43.71 -14.02 19.93
N SER A 180 45.03 -14.26 19.93
CA SER A 180 46.01 -13.54 20.77
C SER A 180 46.03 -12.02 20.55
N ILE A 181 45.66 -11.55 19.36
CA ILE A 181 45.59 -10.11 19.07
C ILE A 181 44.45 -9.40 19.82
N SER A 182 43.43 -10.14 20.28
CA SER A 182 42.29 -9.57 21.01
C SER A 182 42.65 -9.07 22.42
N GLU A 183 43.80 -9.51 22.97
CA GLU A 183 44.35 -9.00 24.23
C GLU A 183 44.76 -7.53 24.12
N TYR A 184 45.19 -7.11 22.93
CA TYR A 184 45.66 -5.76 22.63
C TYR A 184 44.54 -4.89 22.05
N TYR A 185 43.75 -5.45 21.14
CA TYR A 185 42.68 -4.74 20.46
C TYR A 185 41.38 -5.50 20.65
N LYS A 186 40.54 -5.09 21.61
CA LYS A 186 39.27 -5.75 21.89
C LYS A 186 38.23 -5.47 20.80
N SER A 187 37.46 -6.49 20.43
CA SER A 187 36.26 -6.34 19.60
C SER A 187 35.28 -5.38 20.26
N SER A 188 34.66 -4.50 19.47
CA SER A 188 33.59 -3.62 19.96
C SER A 188 32.27 -4.38 20.06
N GLU A 189 31.62 -4.32 21.23
CA GLU A 189 30.31 -4.95 21.45
C GLU A 189 29.17 -4.23 20.72
N ASN A 190 29.41 -2.98 20.30
CA ASN A 190 28.40 -2.13 19.69
C ASN A 190 28.90 -1.49 18.38
N LEU A 191 28.39 -1.97 17.25
CA LEU A 191 28.68 -1.46 15.91
C LEU A 191 27.64 -0.45 15.39
N THR A 192 26.91 0.24 16.28
CA THR A 192 25.94 1.28 15.86
C THR A 192 26.61 2.60 15.53
N ASP A 193 27.82 2.86 16.03
CA ASP A 193 28.48 4.16 15.96
C ASP A 193 30.00 4.02 15.92
N TYR A 194 30.66 4.72 14.99
CA TYR A 194 32.12 4.73 14.85
C TYR A 194 32.83 5.35 16.05
N GLU A 195 32.22 6.30 16.75
CA GLU A 195 32.84 6.97 17.90
C GLU A 195 33.02 6.05 19.11
N LYS A 196 32.27 4.93 19.14
CA LYS A 196 32.36 3.91 20.19
C LYS A 196 33.34 2.79 19.84
N LEU A 197 33.90 2.80 18.64
CA LEU A 197 34.85 1.79 18.20
C LEU A 197 36.24 2.09 18.73
N ASN A 198 36.98 1.04 19.10
CA ASN A 198 38.38 1.18 19.42
C ASN A 198 39.15 1.62 18.17
N THR A 199 40.14 2.49 18.34
CA THR A 199 41.01 2.91 17.23
C THR A 199 42.38 2.28 17.35
N LEU A 200 43.08 2.16 16.23
CA LEU A 200 44.38 1.51 16.13
C LEU A 200 45.40 2.39 15.40
N ASP A 201 46.63 2.42 15.92
CA ASP A 201 47.80 2.92 15.18
C ASP A 201 48.55 1.74 14.54
N MET A 202 48.64 1.73 13.22
CA MET A 202 49.32 0.68 12.46
C MET A 202 50.80 0.56 12.82
N LYS A 203 51.47 1.65 13.20
CA LYS A 203 52.88 1.58 13.61
C LYS A 203 53.04 0.83 14.91
N ASP A 204 52.15 1.08 15.88
CA ASP A 204 52.12 0.40 17.17
C ASP A 204 51.92 -1.11 16.99
N LEU A 205 50.96 -1.50 16.15
CA LEU A 205 50.67 -2.90 15.82
C LEU A 205 51.92 -3.67 15.37
N PHE A 206 52.73 -3.09 14.47
CA PHE A 206 53.92 -3.79 13.95
C PHE A 206 55.13 -3.71 14.89
N HIS A 207 55.32 -2.60 15.61
CA HIS A 207 56.56 -2.34 16.35
C HIS A 207 56.54 -2.76 17.81
N ASN A 208 55.37 -2.78 18.45
CA ASN A 208 55.25 -2.94 19.90
C ASN A 208 54.46 -4.18 20.31
N ILE A 209 53.56 -4.67 19.45
CA ILE A 209 52.73 -5.82 19.76
C ILE A 209 53.48 -7.13 19.53
N LYS A 210 53.39 -8.04 20.52
CA LYS A 210 53.94 -9.39 20.43
C LYS A 210 52.81 -10.40 20.32
N ILE A 211 52.91 -11.27 19.32
CA ILE A 211 51.94 -12.35 19.11
C ILE A 211 52.64 -13.70 19.10
N ARG A 212 51.86 -14.75 19.35
CA ARG A 212 52.35 -16.13 19.27
C ARG A 212 52.44 -16.53 17.79
N GLY A 213 53.50 -17.27 17.44
CA GLY A 213 53.56 -17.98 16.16
C GLY A 213 52.51 -19.09 16.05
N ASN A 214 52.39 -19.69 14.87
CA ASN A 214 51.33 -20.66 14.60
C ASN A 214 51.58 -22.04 15.18
N VAL A 215 50.53 -22.64 15.73
CA VAL A 215 50.44 -24.10 15.91
C VAL A 215 49.91 -24.70 14.61
N LYS A 216 50.64 -25.63 14.00
CA LYS A 216 50.12 -26.36 12.83
C LYS A 216 48.97 -27.28 13.26
N LEU A 217 47.75 -26.97 12.79
CA LEU A 217 46.61 -27.86 12.94
C LEU A 217 46.72 -29.06 11.99
N PRO A 218 46.15 -30.22 12.33
CA PRO A 218 46.05 -31.34 11.41
C PRO A 218 45.24 -30.96 10.16
N ASP A 219 45.61 -31.51 9.01
CA ASP A 219 44.95 -31.20 7.74
C ASP A 219 43.44 -31.46 7.82
N GLY A 220 42.64 -30.54 7.25
CA GLY A 220 41.18 -30.59 7.26
C GLY A 220 40.50 -30.25 8.59
N HIS A 221 41.25 -29.93 9.65
CA HIS A 221 40.67 -29.54 10.94
C HIS A 221 40.51 -28.02 11.06
N ILE A 222 39.41 -27.62 11.68
CA ILE A 222 39.07 -26.22 11.99
C ILE A 222 39.18 -26.01 13.50
N ALA A 223 39.84 -24.92 13.93
CA ALA A 223 39.92 -24.57 15.35
C ALA A 223 38.54 -24.11 15.85
N LEU A 224 38.00 -24.78 16.86
CA LEU A 224 36.75 -24.41 17.51
C LEU A 224 36.98 -23.37 18.60
N ARG A 225 37.93 -23.67 19.50
CA ARG A 225 38.29 -22.85 20.64
C ARG A 225 39.77 -23.01 20.97
N GLU A 226 40.34 -21.95 21.52
CA GLU A 226 41.75 -21.84 21.82
C GLU A 226 41.92 -21.26 23.24
N ASN A 227 42.65 -21.98 24.11
CA ASN A 227 42.99 -21.51 25.46
C ASN A 227 44.52 -21.33 25.59
N GLU A 228 45.04 -20.95 26.76
CA GLU A 228 46.49 -20.69 26.90
C GLU A 228 47.39 -21.90 26.59
N GLN A 229 46.88 -23.13 26.76
CA GLN A 229 47.66 -24.38 26.76
C GLN A 229 47.40 -25.24 25.51
N GLU A 230 46.21 -25.15 24.92
CA GLU A 230 45.76 -26.05 23.84
C GLU A 230 44.79 -25.37 22.86
N ILE A 231 44.69 -25.95 21.66
CA ILE A 231 43.68 -25.64 20.65
C ILE A 231 42.79 -26.87 20.48
N VAL A 232 41.48 -26.70 20.62
CA VAL A 232 40.50 -27.73 20.29
C VAL A 232 40.08 -27.53 18.85
N ALA A 233 40.35 -28.52 18.00
CA ALA A 233 40.05 -28.49 16.58
C ALA A 233 39.12 -29.64 16.19
N ILE A 234 38.36 -29.47 15.12
CA ILE A 234 37.40 -30.47 14.64
C ILE A 234 37.48 -30.65 13.12
N ASP A 235 37.32 -31.88 12.64
CA ASP A 235 37.06 -32.17 11.24
C ASP A 235 35.55 -32.13 10.99
N LEU A 236 35.05 -31.06 10.35
CA LEU A 236 33.62 -30.85 10.11
C LEU A 236 32.99 -31.99 9.30
N ASN A 237 33.72 -32.57 8.34
CA ASN A 237 33.18 -33.66 7.50
C ASN A 237 32.98 -34.93 8.31
N LYS A 238 33.99 -35.29 9.12
CA LYS A 238 33.87 -36.43 10.03
C LYS A 238 32.81 -36.19 11.08
N PHE A 239 32.69 -34.96 11.58
CA PHE A 239 31.69 -34.58 12.56
C PHE A 239 30.25 -34.79 12.03
N LEU A 240 29.97 -34.31 10.82
CA LEU A 240 28.67 -34.47 10.17
C LEU A 240 28.30 -35.94 9.87
N ALA A 241 29.28 -36.85 9.83
CA ALA A 241 29.08 -38.28 9.60
C ALA A 241 28.80 -39.10 10.88
N ILE A 242 28.85 -38.48 12.07
CA ILE A 242 28.65 -39.18 13.34
C ILE A 242 27.17 -39.58 13.51
N LYS A 243 26.94 -40.82 13.96
CA LYS A 243 25.59 -41.34 14.29
C LYS A 243 25.27 -41.36 15.79
N ASP A 244 26.30 -41.38 16.64
CA ASP A 244 26.17 -41.51 18.10
C ASP A 244 26.28 -40.14 18.78
N LEU A 245 25.31 -39.80 19.64
CA LEU A 245 24.81 -38.44 19.77
C LEU A 245 24.89 -37.85 21.18
N ASP A 246 25.93 -38.17 21.93
CA ASP A 246 26.25 -37.46 23.18
C ASP A 246 27.10 -36.20 22.95
N LEU A 247 26.59 -35.31 22.10
CA LEU A 247 27.30 -34.09 21.67
C LEU A 247 27.24 -32.97 22.73
N ARG A 248 26.26 -33.02 23.63
CA ARG A 248 26.02 -31.99 24.65
C ARG A 248 27.17 -31.88 25.65
N LEU A 249 27.89 -32.97 25.88
CA LEU A 249 29.01 -33.00 26.82
C LEU A 249 30.31 -32.49 26.21
N THR A 250 30.41 -32.35 24.87
CA THR A 250 31.70 -32.14 24.19
C THR A 250 31.82 -30.78 23.48
N ILE A 251 30.72 -30.24 22.95
CA ILE A 251 30.69 -29.03 22.11
C ILE A 251 29.85 -27.95 22.79
N THR A 252 30.46 -26.78 23.02
CA THR A 252 29.81 -25.62 23.64
C THR A 252 29.00 -24.80 22.63
N GLU A 253 28.17 -23.87 23.10
CA GLU A 253 27.41 -22.97 22.22
C GLU A 253 28.33 -22.11 21.32
N ASP A 254 29.49 -21.69 21.82
CA ASP A 254 30.45 -20.92 21.03
C ASP A 254 31.16 -21.78 19.98
N ASP A 255 31.44 -23.05 20.30
CA ASP A 255 31.95 -24.00 19.31
C ASP A 255 30.94 -24.20 18.16
N TRP A 256 29.64 -24.23 18.47
CA TRP A 256 28.58 -24.29 17.47
C TRP A 256 28.56 -23.05 16.57
N LYS A 257 28.79 -21.85 17.11
CA LYS A 257 28.89 -20.63 16.29
C LYS A 257 30.02 -20.75 15.27
N THR A 258 31.20 -21.22 15.69
CA THR A 258 32.34 -21.47 14.80
C THR A 258 32.02 -22.53 13.75
N LEU A 259 31.40 -23.65 14.15
CA LEU A 259 30.97 -24.71 13.21
C LEU A 259 30.00 -24.19 12.14
N ILE A 260 29.02 -23.39 12.54
CA ILE A 260 28.01 -22.84 11.63
C ILE A 260 28.66 -21.84 10.66
N GLN A 261 29.59 -21.00 11.12
CA GLN A 261 30.34 -20.09 10.25
C GLN A 261 31.16 -20.85 9.20
N HIS A 262 31.87 -21.90 9.62
CA HIS A 262 32.60 -22.78 8.69
C HIS A 262 31.67 -23.49 7.70
N ALA A 263 30.52 -23.97 8.17
CA ALA A 263 29.52 -24.58 7.30
C ALA A 263 28.92 -23.57 6.32
N LYS A 264 28.74 -22.29 6.70
CA LYS A 264 28.27 -21.23 5.81
C LYS A 264 29.26 -21.00 4.67
N LEU A 265 30.52 -20.74 5.01
CA LEU A 265 31.55 -20.44 4.03
C LEU A 265 31.84 -21.63 3.09
N GLY A 266 31.80 -22.84 3.63
CA GLY A 266 31.98 -24.09 2.88
C GLY A 266 30.72 -24.62 2.18
N ASN A 267 29.61 -23.88 2.20
CA ASN A 267 28.33 -24.28 1.62
C ASN A 267 27.77 -25.64 2.14
N LYS A 268 27.90 -25.89 3.45
CA LYS A 268 27.48 -27.11 4.16
C LYS A 268 26.39 -26.87 5.22
N LEU A 269 25.75 -25.70 5.23
CA LEU A 269 24.69 -25.40 6.20
C LEU A 269 23.52 -26.38 6.12
N TYR A 270 23.17 -26.86 4.93
CA TYR A 270 22.11 -27.85 4.75
C TYR A 270 22.45 -29.19 5.42
N GLU A 271 23.69 -29.66 5.25
CA GLU A 271 24.18 -30.89 5.88
C GLU A 271 24.18 -30.75 7.41
N LEU A 272 24.68 -29.61 7.92
CA LEU A 272 24.67 -29.28 9.35
C LEU A 272 23.26 -29.21 9.92
N ARG A 273 22.29 -28.63 9.19
CA ARG A 273 20.88 -28.56 9.60
C ARG A 273 20.27 -29.94 9.70
N THR A 274 20.55 -30.80 8.73
CA THR A 274 20.07 -32.19 8.70
C THR A 274 20.61 -32.96 9.90
N PHE A 275 21.91 -32.81 10.17
CA PHE A 275 22.57 -33.37 11.34
C PHE A 275 21.95 -32.89 12.65
N VAL A 276 21.79 -31.58 12.85
CA VAL A 276 21.19 -31.00 14.07
C VAL A 276 19.73 -31.43 14.26
N THR A 277 18.96 -31.57 13.19
CA THR A 277 17.57 -32.04 13.27
C THR A 277 17.49 -33.49 13.69
N HIS A 278 18.33 -34.36 13.11
CA HIS A 278 18.45 -35.75 13.54
C HIS A 278 18.87 -35.84 15.02
N ALA A 279 19.88 -35.06 15.39
CA ALA A 279 20.40 -34.97 16.75
C ALA A 279 19.34 -34.55 17.78
N LYS A 280 18.53 -33.54 17.44
CA LYS A 280 17.40 -33.07 18.24
C LYS A 280 16.37 -34.17 18.45
N ASN A 281 15.94 -34.83 17.37
CA ASN A 281 14.90 -35.83 17.41
C ASN A 281 15.32 -37.04 18.25
N GLU A 282 16.55 -37.53 18.07
CA GLU A 282 17.07 -38.66 18.83
C GLU A 282 17.21 -38.31 20.34
N SER A 283 17.71 -37.12 20.63
CA SER A 283 17.77 -36.57 22.00
C SER A 283 16.40 -36.51 22.69
N ILE A 284 15.38 -36.03 21.98
CA ILE A 284 14.02 -35.93 22.50
C ILE A 284 13.45 -37.33 22.71
N LYS A 285 13.59 -38.23 21.73
CA LYS A 285 13.12 -39.61 21.80
C LYS A 285 13.67 -40.35 23.02
N ILE A 286 15.00 -40.31 23.23
CA ILE A 286 15.65 -40.93 24.40
C ILE A 286 15.10 -40.35 25.71
N THR A 287 14.87 -39.04 25.76
CA THR A 287 14.32 -38.37 26.96
C THR A 287 12.87 -38.78 27.19
N THR A 288 12.04 -38.83 26.14
CA THR A 288 10.63 -39.22 26.21
C THR A 288 10.46 -40.67 26.62
N GLU A 289 11.18 -41.61 26.00
CA GLU A 289 11.15 -43.04 26.38
C GLU A 289 11.55 -43.24 27.85
N GLY A 290 12.55 -42.48 28.32
CA GLY A 290 12.95 -42.46 29.73
C GLY A 290 11.88 -41.90 30.67
N ILE A 291 11.01 -41.00 30.20
CA ILE A 291 9.89 -40.45 30.99
C ILE A 291 8.70 -41.41 30.97
N GLU A 292 8.31 -41.93 29.80
CA GLU A 292 7.18 -42.84 29.62
C GLU A 292 7.33 -44.10 30.48
N SER A 293 8.56 -44.61 30.65
CA SER A 293 8.85 -45.75 31.53
C SER A 293 8.49 -45.54 33.01
N LYS A 294 8.14 -44.31 33.43
CA LYS A 294 7.79 -43.97 34.82
C LYS A 294 6.29 -43.81 35.10
N PHE A 295 5.42 -43.90 34.08
CA PHE A 295 3.97 -43.68 34.22
C PHE A 295 3.16 -44.83 33.58
N ASP A 296 2.07 -45.26 34.21
CA ASP A 296 1.28 -46.43 33.77
C ASP A 296 0.01 -46.06 32.94
N PHE A 297 -0.36 -44.77 32.86
CA PHE A 297 -1.47 -44.19 32.06
C PHE A 297 -2.73 -45.05 31.91
N ILE A 298 -3.39 -45.39 33.01
CA ILE A 298 -4.52 -46.33 32.96
C ILE A 298 -5.77 -45.62 32.45
N TYR A 299 -6.13 -44.48 33.05
CA TYR A 299 -7.37 -43.76 32.74
C TYR A 299 -7.25 -42.90 31.49
N LEU A 300 -6.05 -42.36 31.21
CA LEU A 300 -5.79 -41.54 30.04
C LEU A 300 -5.93 -42.33 28.73
N LYS A 301 -5.40 -43.58 28.70
CA LYS A 301 -5.59 -44.50 27.57
C LYS A 301 -7.06 -44.87 27.39
N GLN A 302 -7.77 -45.20 28.48
CA GLN A 302 -9.19 -45.53 28.43
C GLN A 302 -10.06 -44.38 27.90
N ARG A 303 -9.78 -43.14 28.32
CA ARG A 303 -10.46 -41.93 27.82
C ARG A 303 -10.30 -41.79 26.32
N ASP A 304 -9.06 -41.87 25.83
CA ASP A 304 -8.77 -41.65 24.41
C ASP A 304 -9.40 -42.75 23.53
N GLU A 305 -9.46 -44.00 24.00
CA GLU A 305 -10.21 -45.08 23.35
C GLU A 305 -11.72 -44.82 23.29
N ILE A 306 -12.33 -44.39 24.41
CA ILE A 306 -13.77 -44.11 24.47
C ILE A 306 -14.13 -42.95 23.57
N VAL A 307 -13.39 -41.84 23.62
CA VAL A 307 -13.63 -40.68 22.74
C VAL A 307 -13.47 -41.09 21.29
N SER A 308 -12.50 -41.95 20.97
CA SER A 308 -12.30 -42.44 19.60
C SER A 308 -13.51 -43.22 19.07
N LYS A 309 -14.08 -44.09 19.90
CA LYS A 309 -15.32 -44.82 19.56
C LYS A 309 -16.51 -43.87 19.37
N ILE A 310 -16.67 -42.87 20.24
CA ILE A 310 -17.74 -41.87 20.11
C ILE A 310 -17.62 -41.09 18.80
N VAL A 311 -16.42 -40.64 18.44
CA VAL A 311 -16.18 -39.89 17.20
C VAL A 311 -16.45 -40.76 15.98
N GLN A 312 -15.98 -42.01 15.95
CA GLN A 312 -16.27 -42.95 14.87
C GLN A 312 -17.78 -43.20 14.69
N LEU A 313 -18.51 -43.41 15.79
CA LEU A 313 -19.97 -43.60 15.75
C LEU A 313 -20.74 -42.38 15.27
N LYS A 314 -20.24 -41.16 15.54
CA LYS A 314 -20.84 -39.91 15.07
C LYS A 314 -20.50 -39.56 13.61
N LEU A 315 -19.32 -39.95 13.13
CA LEU A 315 -18.93 -39.74 11.74
C LEU A 315 -19.59 -40.74 10.78
N ASN A 316 -19.92 -41.94 11.27
CA ASN A 316 -20.64 -42.96 10.52
C ASN A 316 -22.17 -42.69 10.56
N GLU A 317 -22.85 -42.72 9.41
CA GLU A 317 -24.28 -42.38 9.27
C GLU A 317 -25.25 -43.35 9.98
N ASN A 318 -24.75 -44.47 10.51
CA ASN A 318 -25.52 -45.48 11.26
C ASN A 318 -25.24 -45.41 12.77
N SER A 319 -25.50 -44.27 13.40
CA SER A 319 -25.21 -44.07 14.82
C SER A 319 -26.18 -44.88 15.71
N ASN A 320 -25.69 -45.93 16.38
CA ASN A 320 -26.41 -46.64 17.44
C ASN A 320 -26.51 -45.75 18.69
N SER A 321 -27.66 -45.10 18.91
CA SER A 321 -27.85 -44.12 20.00
C SER A 321 -27.64 -44.71 21.40
N THR A 322 -27.91 -46.00 21.57
CA THR A 322 -27.76 -46.71 22.85
C THR A 322 -26.28 -46.92 23.21
N GLU A 323 -25.49 -47.36 22.24
CA GLU A 323 -24.04 -47.54 22.38
C GLU A 323 -23.31 -46.20 22.63
N LEU A 324 -23.77 -45.14 21.95
CA LEU A 324 -23.23 -43.79 22.11
C LEU A 324 -23.48 -43.24 23.52
N ASN A 325 -24.65 -43.52 24.11
CA ASN A 325 -24.96 -43.13 25.49
C ASN A 325 -24.17 -43.94 26.52
N GLN A 326 -23.94 -45.24 26.27
CA GLN A 326 -23.10 -46.07 27.14
C GLN A 326 -21.64 -45.59 27.17
N LEU A 327 -21.06 -45.28 26.01
CA LEU A 327 -19.71 -44.73 25.92
C LEU A 327 -19.59 -43.37 26.61
N ARG A 328 -20.62 -42.51 26.52
CA ARG A 328 -20.65 -41.23 27.23
C ARG A 328 -20.66 -41.41 28.74
N GLN A 329 -21.42 -42.37 29.24
CA GLN A 329 -21.46 -42.67 30.67
C GLN A 329 -20.12 -43.21 31.17
N GLN A 330 -19.48 -44.10 30.40
CA GLN A 330 -18.12 -44.57 30.72
C GLN A 330 -17.09 -43.43 30.70
N LEU A 331 -17.20 -42.50 29.75
CA LEU A 331 -16.33 -41.32 29.68
C LEU A 331 -16.48 -40.44 30.92
N TYR A 332 -17.72 -40.26 31.40
CA TYR A 332 -18.03 -39.50 32.60
C TYR A 332 -17.36 -40.10 33.84
N GLU A 333 -17.44 -41.42 34.00
CA GLU A 333 -16.91 -42.14 35.16
C GLU A 333 -15.38 -42.06 35.31
N ILE A 334 -14.64 -41.87 34.21
CA ILE A 334 -13.16 -41.85 34.22
C ILE A 334 -12.56 -40.46 33.98
N SER A 335 -13.38 -39.46 33.63
CA SER A 335 -12.92 -38.14 33.17
C SER A 335 -12.00 -37.45 34.17
N ASP A 336 -12.35 -37.45 35.45
CA ASP A 336 -11.61 -36.71 36.47
C ASP A 336 -10.25 -37.36 36.77
N GLN A 337 -10.18 -38.69 36.77
CA GLN A 337 -8.97 -39.47 36.99
C GLN A 337 -8.03 -39.35 35.79
N ALA A 338 -8.57 -39.39 34.57
CA ALA A 338 -7.79 -39.14 33.36
C ALA A 338 -7.20 -37.72 33.35
N LYS A 339 -7.95 -36.70 33.82
CA LYS A 339 -7.43 -35.33 33.98
C LYS A 339 -6.28 -35.27 34.99
N ILE A 340 -6.38 -35.97 36.12
CA ILE A 340 -5.33 -35.99 37.14
C ILE A 340 -4.04 -36.64 36.60
N GLU A 341 -4.15 -37.79 35.92
CA GLU A 341 -3.02 -38.45 35.26
C GLU A 341 -2.35 -37.54 34.21
N GLU A 342 -3.16 -36.85 33.41
CA GLU A 342 -2.69 -35.91 32.39
C GLU A 342 -1.87 -34.78 33.03
N ILE A 343 -2.41 -34.12 34.06
CA ILE A 343 -1.73 -33.01 34.75
C ILE A 343 -0.39 -33.47 35.34
N GLN A 344 -0.33 -34.63 35.98
CA GLN A 344 0.89 -35.13 36.62
C GLN A 344 1.97 -35.48 35.60
N TYR A 345 1.61 -36.16 34.52
CA TYR A 345 2.53 -36.47 33.43
C TYR A 345 3.10 -35.20 32.82
N LEU A 346 2.26 -34.20 32.58
CA LEU A 346 2.67 -32.98 31.90
C LEU A 346 3.62 -32.12 32.73
N GLN A 347 3.37 -32.01 34.04
CA GLN A 347 4.30 -31.33 34.94
C GLN A 347 5.68 -31.99 34.90
N TYR A 348 5.72 -33.32 34.82
CA TYR A 348 6.96 -34.08 34.79
C TYR A 348 7.69 -33.95 33.44
N VAL A 349 6.97 -34.11 32.32
CA VAL A 349 7.49 -33.96 30.96
C VAL A 349 8.03 -32.56 30.71
N SER A 350 7.26 -31.53 31.07
CA SER A 350 7.65 -30.13 30.97
C SER A 350 8.99 -29.88 31.67
N LEU A 351 9.16 -30.40 32.89
CA LEU A 351 10.36 -30.18 33.68
C LEU A 351 11.61 -30.85 33.08
N HIS A 352 11.46 -31.97 32.36
CA HIS A 352 12.58 -32.79 31.88
C HIS A 352 12.90 -32.60 30.38
N LEU A 353 11.92 -32.27 29.52
CA LEU A 353 12.14 -32.01 28.10
C LEU A 353 12.56 -30.57 27.79
N HIS A 354 12.22 -29.59 28.65
CA HIS A 354 12.47 -28.18 28.38
C HIS A 354 13.96 -27.89 28.11
N ALA A 355 14.87 -28.42 28.92
CA ALA A 355 16.32 -28.21 28.76
C ALA A 355 16.84 -28.78 27.43
N THR A 356 16.41 -29.98 27.05
CA THR A 356 16.75 -30.63 25.78
C THR A 356 16.25 -29.80 24.59
N ARG A 357 15.00 -29.36 24.62
CA ARG A 357 14.39 -28.57 23.54
C ARG A 357 15.04 -27.19 23.41
N GLN A 358 15.29 -26.53 24.53
CA GLN A 358 15.91 -25.21 24.57
C GLN A 358 17.31 -25.23 23.95
N PHE A 359 18.14 -26.21 24.31
CA PHE A 359 19.48 -26.38 23.75
C PHE A 359 19.44 -26.48 22.21
N TRP A 360 18.67 -27.44 21.67
CA TRP A 360 18.62 -27.65 20.22
C TRP A 360 17.94 -26.51 19.47
N SER A 361 16.94 -25.87 20.07
CA SER A 361 16.29 -24.69 19.49
C SER A 361 17.27 -23.52 19.39
N ASN A 362 18.15 -23.34 20.37
CA ASN A 362 19.21 -22.33 20.30
C ASN A 362 20.15 -22.61 19.12
N ILE A 363 20.61 -23.85 18.94
CA ILE A 363 21.49 -24.22 17.80
C ILE A 363 20.79 -24.05 16.45
N GLN A 364 19.53 -24.48 16.32
CA GLN A 364 18.74 -24.27 15.11
C GLN A 364 18.54 -22.78 14.80
N ASN A 365 18.33 -21.95 15.82
CA ASN A 365 18.25 -20.50 15.66
C ASN A 365 19.57 -19.93 15.14
N LEU A 366 20.72 -20.36 15.68
CA LEU A 366 22.04 -19.93 15.21
C LEU A 366 22.28 -20.28 13.72
N ILE A 367 21.88 -21.48 13.29
CA ILE A 367 21.97 -21.90 11.87
C ILE A 367 21.10 -20.99 11.00
N HIS A 368 19.84 -20.81 11.39
CA HIS A 368 18.88 -20.01 10.65
C HIS A 368 19.30 -18.53 10.55
N ASP A 369 19.86 -17.97 11.62
CA ASP A 369 20.36 -16.59 11.61
C ASP A 369 21.52 -16.42 10.61
N GLN A 370 22.38 -17.43 10.46
CA GLN A 370 23.50 -17.43 9.52
C GLN A 370 23.08 -17.63 8.06
N GLU A 371 22.05 -18.45 7.80
CA GLU A 371 21.49 -18.65 6.46
C GLU A 371 20.85 -17.39 5.86
N LYS A 372 20.33 -16.52 6.73
CA LYS A 372 19.66 -15.29 6.33
C LYS A 372 20.56 -14.08 6.27
N GLY A 373 21.67 -14.11 7.00
CA GLY A 373 22.68 -13.07 6.98
C GLY A 373 23.35 -12.99 5.61
N SER A 374 23.60 -11.78 5.11
CA SER A 374 24.54 -11.58 4.02
C SER A 374 25.97 -11.84 4.54
N TYR A 375 26.99 -11.33 3.86
CA TYR A 375 28.32 -11.21 4.45
C TYR A 375 28.50 -9.79 4.99
N SER A 376 27.64 -9.35 5.92
CA SER A 376 27.88 -8.09 6.65
C SER A 376 28.75 -8.33 7.87
N ILE A 377 29.47 -7.31 8.36
CA ILE A 377 30.25 -7.43 9.60
C ILE A 377 29.35 -7.87 10.76
N ASN A 378 28.09 -7.43 10.79
CA ASN A 378 27.07 -7.88 11.75
C ASN A 378 26.75 -9.38 11.70
N ASP A 379 26.96 -10.04 10.56
CA ASP A 379 26.80 -11.50 10.43
C ASP A 379 28.00 -12.26 11.03
N PHE A 380 29.15 -11.59 11.16
CA PHE A 380 30.37 -12.08 11.83
C PHE A 380 30.51 -11.57 13.28
N THR A 381 29.85 -10.48 13.64
CA THR A 381 29.71 -9.91 14.99
C THR A 381 28.22 -9.76 15.32
N PHE A 382 27.65 -10.82 15.88
CA PHE A 382 26.22 -11.10 16.03
C PHE A 382 25.33 -9.90 16.46
N ALA A 383 24.67 -9.26 15.49
CA ALA A 383 23.47 -8.43 15.72
C ALA A 383 22.53 -8.41 14.49
N SER A 384 21.22 -8.59 14.72
CA SER A 384 20.24 -9.03 13.71
C SER A 384 19.55 -7.92 12.86
N ASN A 385 19.63 -8.02 11.52
CA ASN A 385 18.91 -7.37 10.37
C ASN A 385 17.48 -7.78 9.91
N ARG A 386 16.40 -7.51 10.66
CA ARG A 386 14.98 -7.90 10.40
C ARG A 386 14.47 -7.75 8.96
N ALA A 387 13.73 -8.77 8.47
CA ALA A 387 12.62 -8.74 7.49
C ALA A 387 12.59 -10.02 6.63
N ASN A 388 13.72 -10.49 6.09
CA ASN A 388 13.83 -11.85 5.50
C ASN A 388 13.81 -12.97 6.57
N ARG A 389 13.45 -12.61 7.81
CA ARG A 389 13.85 -13.20 9.08
C ARG A 389 12.76 -13.93 9.84
N ALA A 390 11.54 -14.03 9.32
CA ALA A 390 10.50 -14.86 9.93
C ALA A 390 11.03 -16.29 10.12
N LYS A 391 11.20 -16.71 11.38
CA LYS A 391 11.60 -18.08 11.73
C LYS A 391 10.51 -19.01 11.18
N ILE A 392 10.90 -20.01 10.40
CA ILE A 392 9.96 -21.10 10.10
C ILE A 392 9.84 -21.90 11.38
N LEU A 393 8.61 -22.08 11.85
CA LEU A 393 8.29 -22.92 12.98
C LEU A 393 8.66 -24.36 12.60
N THR A 394 9.82 -24.85 13.06
CA THR A 394 10.28 -26.24 12.88
C THR A 394 9.72 -27.18 13.95
N ILE A 395 8.54 -26.85 14.48
CA ILE A 395 7.85 -27.64 15.49
C ILE A 395 7.31 -28.89 14.78
N ASN A 396 7.87 -30.05 15.11
CA ASN A 396 7.36 -31.35 14.64
C ASN A 396 5.94 -31.57 15.18
N ALA A 397 5.12 -32.38 14.50
CA ALA A 397 3.74 -32.67 14.91
C ALA A 397 3.62 -33.11 16.39
N ASP A 398 4.65 -33.78 16.91
CA ASP A 398 4.72 -34.25 18.30
C ASP A 398 4.82 -33.10 19.32
N GLU A 399 5.58 -32.03 19.04
CA GLU A 399 5.70 -30.87 19.93
C GLU A 399 4.38 -30.06 19.99
N TYR A 400 3.60 -30.05 18.91
CA TYR A 400 2.26 -29.48 18.88
C TYR A 400 1.25 -30.32 19.68
N SER A 401 1.33 -31.65 19.55
CA SER A 401 0.52 -32.60 20.32
C SER A 401 0.77 -32.45 21.83
N ASP A 402 2.04 -32.29 22.24
CA ASP A 402 2.40 -32.07 23.63
C ASP A 402 1.86 -30.75 24.20
N ALA A 403 1.88 -29.67 23.40
CA ALA A 403 1.38 -28.36 23.82
C ALA A 403 -0.15 -28.34 24.01
N ILE A 404 -0.90 -29.15 23.25
CA ILE A 404 -2.35 -29.32 23.43
C ILE A 404 -2.69 -29.95 24.78
N ASN A 405 -1.79 -30.73 25.36
CA ASN A 405 -2.07 -31.44 26.61
C ASN A 405 -2.09 -30.49 27.82
N ILE A 406 -1.39 -29.34 27.74
CA ILE A 406 -1.20 -28.39 28.84
C ILE A 406 -2.17 -27.19 28.70
N LEU A 407 -3.44 -27.47 28.47
CA LEU A 407 -4.46 -26.43 28.30
C LEU A 407 -5.12 -26.06 29.62
N ASP A 408 -5.08 -24.77 29.95
CA ASP A 408 -5.82 -24.20 31.07
C ASP A 408 -7.14 -23.60 30.58
N HIS A 409 -8.25 -24.14 31.07
CA HIS A 409 -9.61 -23.71 30.72
C HIS A 409 -10.31 -22.91 31.84
N ALA A 410 -9.58 -22.47 32.86
CA ALA A 410 -10.15 -21.67 33.94
C ALA A 410 -10.79 -20.37 33.43
N ASN A 411 -11.96 -20.03 33.96
CA ASN A 411 -12.71 -18.80 33.68
C ASN A 411 -13.09 -18.58 32.20
N VAL A 412 -13.09 -19.64 31.38
CA VAL A 412 -13.53 -19.59 29.98
C VAL A 412 -15.05 -19.78 29.90
N PRO A 413 -15.77 -19.04 29.03
CA PRO A 413 -17.18 -19.29 28.76
C PRO A 413 -17.45 -20.75 28.40
N LEU A 414 -18.57 -21.28 28.86
CA LEU A 414 -18.98 -22.67 28.61
C LEU A 414 -20.06 -22.75 27.53
N PHE A 415 -20.10 -23.89 26.83
CA PHE A 415 -21.17 -24.24 25.90
C PHE A 415 -21.43 -25.75 25.88
N GLU A 416 -22.58 -26.15 25.36
CA GLU A 416 -22.95 -27.56 25.25
C GLU A 416 -22.14 -28.26 24.13
N CYS A 417 -21.25 -29.16 24.52
CA CYS A 417 -20.39 -29.90 23.60
C CYS A 417 -21.16 -31.03 22.91
N ALA A 418 -21.12 -31.12 21.59
CA ALA A 418 -21.79 -32.18 20.83
C ALA A 418 -21.15 -33.57 21.03
N ILE A 419 -19.92 -33.66 21.54
CA ILE A 419 -19.25 -34.94 21.81
C ILE A 419 -19.66 -35.49 23.18
N CYS A 420 -19.27 -34.80 24.26
CA CYS A 420 -19.55 -35.24 25.63
C CYS A 420 -20.96 -34.90 26.13
N MET A 421 -21.71 -34.02 25.46
CA MET A 421 -23.05 -33.51 25.89
C MET A 421 -23.04 -32.74 27.21
N GLU A 422 -21.88 -32.24 27.62
CA GLU A 422 -21.73 -31.43 28.83
C GLU A 422 -21.38 -29.99 28.50
N GLN A 423 -21.52 -29.12 29.50
CA GLN A 423 -21.01 -27.76 29.45
C GLN A 423 -19.48 -27.80 29.50
N GLY A 424 -18.84 -27.54 28.37
CA GLY A 424 -17.39 -27.51 28.23
C GLY A 424 -16.87 -26.15 27.80
N PRO A 425 -15.57 -25.87 27.99
CA PRO A 425 -14.97 -24.59 27.65
C PRO A 425 -15.00 -24.37 26.14
N VAL A 426 -15.40 -23.17 25.74
CA VAL A 426 -15.37 -22.75 24.33
C VAL A 426 -13.91 -22.66 23.86
N VAL A 427 -13.68 -23.08 22.61
CA VAL A 427 -12.43 -22.87 21.86
C VAL A 427 -12.76 -22.28 20.49
N LEU A 428 -11.82 -21.54 19.90
CA LEU A 428 -11.99 -20.97 18.57
C LEU A 428 -11.43 -21.93 17.52
N TRP A 429 -12.29 -22.48 16.66
CA TRP A 429 -11.87 -23.35 15.57
C TRP A 429 -11.51 -22.52 14.34
N LEU A 430 -10.39 -22.85 13.72
CA LEU A 430 -9.86 -22.15 12.57
C LEU A 430 -9.54 -23.09 11.41
N ASN A 431 -9.77 -22.59 10.20
CA ASN A 431 -9.29 -23.15 8.95
C ASN A 431 -8.18 -22.27 8.37
N ALA A 432 -7.22 -22.89 7.70
CA ALA A 432 -6.18 -22.17 6.99
C ALA A 432 -6.78 -21.34 5.85
N PRO A 433 -6.24 -20.14 5.57
CA PRO A 433 -6.70 -19.35 4.44
C PRO A 433 -6.37 -20.08 3.13
N SER A 434 -7.27 -19.95 2.15
CA SER A 434 -7.04 -20.49 0.80
C SER A 434 -5.82 -19.86 0.10
N ASP A 435 -5.42 -18.67 0.54
CA ASP A 435 -4.31 -17.88 0.01
C ASP A 435 -3.52 -17.26 1.18
N LEU A 436 -2.26 -17.69 1.35
CA LEU A 436 -1.38 -17.22 2.42
C LEU A 436 -0.95 -15.76 2.24
N ASP A 437 -1.05 -15.19 1.03
CA ASP A 437 -0.74 -13.77 0.83
C ASP A 437 -1.76 -12.88 1.55
N CYS A 438 -2.94 -13.41 1.88
CA CYS A 438 -3.96 -12.71 2.66
C CYS A 438 -3.53 -12.41 4.10
N THR A 439 -2.54 -13.14 4.62
CA THR A 439 -2.02 -12.99 5.99
C THR A 439 -0.54 -12.58 6.02
N THR A 440 0.19 -12.72 4.91
CA THR A 440 1.65 -12.54 4.87
C THR A 440 2.16 -11.44 3.94
N ASN A 441 1.28 -10.72 3.23
CA ASN A 441 1.72 -9.56 2.44
C ASN A 441 2.16 -8.38 3.32
N ASP A 442 3.03 -7.52 2.79
CA ASP A 442 3.61 -6.38 3.50
C ASP A 442 2.56 -5.42 4.07
N PHE A 443 1.43 -5.25 3.38
CA PHE A 443 0.36 -4.37 3.84
C PHE A 443 -0.30 -4.92 5.11
N ILE A 444 -0.58 -6.22 5.17
CA ILE A 444 -1.19 -6.87 6.34
C ILE A 444 -0.18 -6.98 7.50
N ILE A 445 1.10 -7.16 7.20
CA ILE A 445 2.16 -7.14 8.22
C ILE A 445 2.24 -5.76 8.87
N ASN A 446 2.21 -4.70 8.07
CA ASN A 446 2.28 -3.32 8.56
C ASN A 446 0.98 -2.84 9.20
N PHE A 447 -0.17 -3.36 8.77
CA PHE A 447 -1.49 -2.91 9.23
C PHE A 447 -2.42 -4.09 9.55
N PRO A 448 -2.07 -4.94 10.54
CA PRO A 448 -2.83 -6.16 10.86
C PRO A 448 -4.27 -5.86 11.28
N LEU A 449 -4.49 -4.71 11.92
CA LEU A 449 -5.82 -4.26 12.32
C LEU A 449 -6.69 -3.77 11.16
N GLU A 450 -6.17 -3.63 9.93
CA GLU A 450 -7.01 -3.37 8.76
C GLU A 450 -7.89 -4.59 8.43
N GLY A 451 -7.37 -5.79 8.72
CA GLY A 451 -8.03 -7.05 8.42
C GLY A 451 -7.98 -7.39 6.92
N ASN A 452 -8.62 -8.49 6.55
CA ASN A 452 -8.76 -8.91 5.16
C ASN A 452 -10.08 -9.68 4.99
N GLU A 453 -10.93 -9.25 4.06
CA GLU A 453 -12.25 -9.86 3.88
C GLU A 453 -12.19 -11.35 3.52
N LYS A 454 -11.12 -11.80 2.86
CA LYS A 454 -10.90 -13.21 2.51
C LYS A 454 -10.70 -14.10 3.75
N LEU A 455 -10.40 -13.52 4.91
CA LEU A 455 -10.19 -14.26 6.17
C LEU A 455 -11.47 -14.47 6.98
N LYS A 456 -12.60 -13.86 6.59
CA LYS A 456 -13.87 -13.97 7.33
C LYS A 456 -14.34 -15.43 7.52
N ASN A 457 -14.04 -16.29 6.55
CA ASN A 457 -14.42 -17.71 6.56
C ASN A 457 -13.38 -18.62 7.21
N CYS A 458 -12.26 -18.07 7.72
CA CYS A 458 -11.26 -18.87 8.43
C CYS A 458 -11.73 -19.25 9.84
N ILE A 459 -12.69 -18.54 10.41
CA ILE A 459 -13.33 -18.91 11.69
C ILE A 459 -14.50 -19.86 11.37
N VAL A 460 -14.38 -21.12 11.78
CA VAL A 460 -15.34 -22.19 11.42
C VAL A 460 -16.15 -22.64 12.64
N SER A 461 -17.41 -23.01 12.41
CA SER A 461 -18.28 -23.48 13.49
C SER A 461 -17.98 -24.95 13.79
N ASN A 462 -17.69 -25.27 15.05
CA ASN A 462 -17.56 -26.67 15.47
C ASN A 462 -17.96 -26.81 16.95
N PRO A 463 -19.04 -27.54 17.28
CA PRO A 463 -19.56 -27.64 18.64
C PRO A 463 -18.77 -28.67 19.47
N VAL A 464 -17.44 -28.54 19.49
CA VAL A 464 -16.51 -29.40 20.23
C VAL A 464 -15.76 -28.57 21.26
N CYS A 465 -15.93 -28.89 22.54
CA CYS A 465 -15.31 -28.13 23.63
C CYS A 465 -13.82 -28.41 23.76
N GLY A 466 -13.11 -27.54 24.50
CA GLY A 466 -11.66 -27.65 24.71
C GLY A 466 -11.21 -28.99 25.27
N PHE A 467 -11.99 -29.60 26.18
CA PHE A 467 -11.68 -30.92 26.73
C PHE A 467 -11.75 -32.05 25.69
N CYS A 468 -12.61 -31.92 24.68
CA CYS A 468 -12.77 -32.93 23.63
C CYS A 468 -11.93 -32.65 22.37
N ALA A 469 -11.37 -31.44 22.24
CA ALA A 469 -10.76 -30.95 21.01
C ALA A 469 -9.54 -31.77 20.57
N LYS A 470 -8.68 -32.19 21.52
CA LYS A 470 -7.49 -33.01 21.23
C LYS A 470 -7.87 -34.36 20.61
N SER A 471 -8.66 -35.14 21.35
CA SER A 471 -9.07 -36.48 20.93
C SER A 471 -9.87 -36.42 19.62
N TYR A 472 -10.66 -35.35 19.43
CA TYR A 472 -11.34 -35.10 18.17
C TYR A 472 -10.37 -34.92 16.99
N ILE A 473 -9.33 -34.09 17.13
CA ILE A 473 -8.32 -33.89 16.08
C ILE A 473 -7.63 -35.21 15.73
N ASN A 474 -7.20 -35.98 16.73
CA ASN A 474 -6.48 -37.24 16.52
C ASN A 474 -7.30 -38.22 15.67
N VAL A 475 -8.61 -38.32 15.92
CA VAL A 475 -9.48 -39.26 15.19
C VAL A 475 -9.90 -38.72 13.82
N ALA A 476 -10.24 -37.44 13.74
CA ALA A 476 -10.65 -36.84 12.48
C ALA A 476 -9.52 -36.83 11.45
N MET A 477 -8.26 -36.59 11.88
CA MET A 477 -7.10 -36.65 10.99
C MET A 477 -6.83 -38.07 10.46
N ASN A 478 -6.97 -39.09 11.30
CA ASN A 478 -6.72 -40.50 10.92
C ASN A 478 -7.71 -41.02 9.87
N ASN A 479 -8.94 -40.50 9.83
CA ASN A 479 -9.99 -41.01 8.95
C ASN A 479 -10.06 -40.30 7.58
N ALA A 480 -9.60 -39.05 7.47
CA ALA A 480 -9.91 -38.20 6.30
C ALA A 480 -8.70 -37.54 5.62
N ASN A 481 -7.46 -37.76 6.10
CA ASN A 481 -6.24 -37.04 5.66
C ASN A 481 -6.32 -35.49 5.79
N GLN A 482 -7.44 -34.95 6.26
CA GLN A 482 -7.71 -33.54 6.48
C GLN A 482 -8.66 -33.43 7.68
N LEU A 483 -8.39 -32.48 8.58
CA LEU A 483 -9.29 -32.21 9.70
C LEU A 483 -10.58 -31.56 9.17
N ILE A 484 -11.72 -32.15 9.49
CA ILE A 484 -13.06 -31.63 9.16
C ILE A 484 -13.82 -31.35 10.46
N THR A 485 -14.74 -30.38 10.47
CA THR A 485 -15.65 -30.10 11.60
C THR A 485 -16.76 -31.15 11.69
N LEU A 486 -17.55 -31.16 12.78
CA LEU A 486 -18.73 -32.04 12.88
C LEU A 486 -19.80 -31.74 11.82
N TYR A 487 -19.77 -30.52 11.26
CA TYR A 487 -20.59 -30.10 10.12
C TYR A 487 -19.95 -30.42 8.77
N ARG A 488 -18.83 -31.16 8.75
CA ARG A 488 -18.07 -31.55 7.56
C ARG A 488 -17.44 -30.36 6.81
N GLU A 489 -17.16 -29.26 7.51
CA GLU A 489 -16.41 -28.12 6.94
C GLU A 489 -14.90 -28.32 7.11
N PRO A 490 -14.04 -27.85 6.20
CA PRO A 490 -12.59 -27.89 6.38
C PRO A 490 -12.14 -27.15 7.63
N CYS A 491 -11.22 -27.75 8.39
CA CYS A 491 -10.62 -27.15 9.58
C CYS A 491 -9.13 -27.49 9.65
N THR A 492 -8.35 -26.68 10.36
CA THR A 492 -6.89 -26.89 10.51
C THR A 492 -6.47 -27.00 11.97
N GLY A 493 -7.25 -26.45 12.90
CA GLY A 493 -7.02 -26.61 14.33
C GLY A 493 -7.92 -25.71 15.17
N PHE A 494 -7.55 -25.56 16.44
CA PHE A 494 -8.26 -24.69 17.37
C PHE A 494 -7.30 -23.82 18.19
N ILE A 495 -7.87 -22.80 18.84
CA ILE A 495 -7.21 -21.87 19.74
C ILE A 495 -7.97 -21.84 21.08
N PRO A 496 -7.30 -22.06 22.23
CA PRO A 496 -7.92 -21.88 23.54
C PRO A 496 -8.20 -20.40 23.83
N LEU A 497 -9.24 -20.11 24.62
CA LEU A 497 -9.67 -18.72 24.87
C LEU A 497 -9.08 -18.08 26.13
N ASN A 498 -8.45 -18.83 27.04
CA ASN A 498 -7.77 -18.25 28.21
C ASN A 498 -6.34 -17.81 27.81
N TRP A 499 -6.20 -16.55 27.41
CA TRP A 499 -4.92 -15.98 26.95
C TRP A 499 -4.05 -15.47 28.12
N SER A 500 -4.58 -15.43 29.34
CA SER A 500 -3.80 -15.05 30.53
C SER A 500 -2.80 -16.13 30.97
N ASN A 501 -3.02 -17.38 30.58
CA ASN A 501 -2.14 -18.49 30.90
C ASN A 501 -0.95 -18.58 29.91
N LYS A 502 0.29 -18.59 30.41
CA LYS A 502 1.51 -18.63 29.59
C LYS A 502 1.62 -19.89 28.72
N SER A 503 1.17 -21.05 29.21
CA SER A 503 1.17 -22.31 28.45
C SER A 503 0.20 -22.23 27.28
N ASN A 504 -0.99 -21.69 27.52
CA ASN A 504 -1.96 -21.43 26.45
C ASN A 504 -1.40 -20.46 25.41
N LEU A 505 -0.77 -19.35 25.82
CA LEU A 505 -0.19 -18.37 24.89
C LEU A 505 0.83 -19.00 23.94
N ALA A 506 1.66 -19.92 24.42
CA ALA A 506 2.61 -20.65 23.58
C ALA A 506 1.89 -21.50 22.50
N LEU A 507 0.85 -22.24 22.89
CA LEU A 507 0.03 -23.00 21.95
C LEU A 507 -0.73 -22.10 20.99
N ILE A 508 -1.34 -21.01 21.48
CA ILE A 508 -2.08 -20.03 20.68
C ILE A 508 -1.19 -19.50 19.56
N ASN A 509 0.02 -19.05 19.90
CA ASN A 509 0.98 -18.54 18.92
C ASN A 509 1.37 -19.61 17.91
N THR A 510 1.69 -20.81 18.38
CA THR A 510 2.03 -21.96 17.53
C THR A 510 0.89 -22.31 16.57
N SER A 511 -0.35 -22.40 17.07
CA SER A 511 -1.55 -22.64 16.27
C SER A 511 -1.77 -21.53 15.25
N LEU A 512 -1.63 -20.25 15.65
CA LEU A 512 -1.79 -19.11 14.74
C LEU A 512 -0.76 -19.11 13.62
N TYR A 513 0.51 -19.37 13.94
CA TYR A 513 1.57 -19.46 12.92
C TYR A 513 1.33 -20.65 11.97
N ARG A 514 0.93 -21.80 12.51
CA ARG A 514 0.63 -22.96 11.67
C ARG A 514 -0.56 -22.72 10.74
N ILE A 515 -1.66 -22.19 11.30
CA ILE A 515 -2.93 -22.08 10.59
C ILE A 515 -2.96 -20.87 9.66
N LEU A 516 -2.54 -19.70 10.14
CA LEU A 516 -2.71 -18.45 9.38
C LEU A 516 -1.50 -18.10 8.51
N THR A 517 -0.28 -18.51 8.87
CA THR A 517 0.93 -18.02 8.18
C THR A 517 1.77 -19.13 7.55
N GLY A 518 1.26 -20.37 7.51
CA GLY A 518 1.96 -21.50 6.91
C GLY A 518 3.28 -21.81 7.62
N ASN A 519 3.27 -21.78 8.96
CA ASN A 519 4.43 -21.97 9.85
C ASN A 519 5.42 -20.81 9.90
N LYS A 520 5.09 -19.60 9.41
CA LYS A 520 5.97 -18.43 9.55
C LYS A 520 5.71 -17.72 10.87
N ILE A 521 6.72 -17.56 11.73
CA ILE A 521 6.59 -16.76 12.95
C ILE A 521 6.48 -15.29 12.57
N LEU A 522 5.28 -14.73 12.69
CA LEU A 522 4.98 -13.33 12.36
C LEU A 522 4.23 -12.66 13.51
N HIS A 523 4.82 -11.61 14.09
CA HIS A 523 4.31 -10.99 15.31
C HIS A 523 2.93 -10.34 15.16
N HIS A 524 2.54 -9.96 13.94
CA HIS A 524 1.26 -9.30 13.66
C HIS A 524 0.05 -10.25 13.73
N VAL A 525 0.27 -11.58 13.73
CA VAL A 525 -0.82 -12.57 13.57
C VAL A 525 -1.89 -12.50 14.67
N GLN A 526 -1.52 -12.10 15.89
CA GLN A 526 -2.47 -11.96 17.00
C GLN A 526 -3.40 -10.76 16.78
N MET A 527 -2.87 -9.64 16.28
CA MET A 527 -3.68 -8.48 15.90
C MET A 527 -4.54 -8.77 14.67
N LEU A 528 -4.03 -9.56 13.73
CA LEU A 528 -4.82 -10.02 12.59
C LEU A 528 -5.98 -10.89 13.04
N LEU A 529 -5.76 -11.81 13.99
CA LEU A 529 -6.85 -12.58 14.60
C LEU A 529 -7.87 -11.67 15.28
N LEU A 530 -7.44 -10.63 15.99
CA LEU A 530 -8.34 -9.64 16.58
C LEU A 530 -9.23 -8.98 15.52
N ALA A 531 -8.66 -8.58 14.38
CA ALA A 531 -9.42 -8.04 13.26
C ALA A 531 -10.41 -9.08 12.67
N MET A 532 -9.99 -10.34 12.53
CA MET A 532 -10.85 -11.43 12.04
C MET A 532 -12.05 -11.69 12.96
N ILE A 533 -11.82 -11.76 14.27
CA ILE A 533 -12.89 -11.92 15.28
C ILE A 533 -13.83 -10.73 15.22
N ASP A 534 -13.26 -9.54 15.08
CA ASP A 534 -14.05 -8.33 15.03
C ASP A 534 -14.98 -8.30 13.81
N ASP A 535 -14.46 -8.68 12.64
CA ASP A 535 -15.20 -8.75 11.38
C ASP A 535 -16.20 -9.90 11.31
N ASN A 536 -16.04 -10.91 12.15
CA ASN A 536 -16.91 -12.06 12.19
C ASN A 536 -18.32 -11.67 12.65
N ARG A 537 -19.32 -12.05 11.83
CA ARG A 537 -20.75 -11.85 12.07
C ARG A 537 -21.50 -13.17 12.28
N SER A 538 -20.78 -14.27 12.48
CA SER A 538 -21.37 -15.61 12.58
C SER A 538 -22.09 -15.77 13.91
N ASN A 539 -23.36 -16.20 13.87
CA ASN A 539 -24.23 -16.33 15.05
C ASN A 539 -23.76 -17.36 16.09
N TRP A 540 -22.81 -18.23 15.76
CA TRP A 540 -22.37 -19.30 16.66
C TRP A 540 -21.39 -18.82 17.75
N LEU A 541 -20.65 -17.74 17.48
CA LEU A 541 -19.92 -17.00 18.52
C LEU A 541 -20.92 -16.05 19.18
N ASN A 542 -21.53 -16.48 20.28
CA ASN A 542 -22.34 -15.60 21.11
C ASN A 542 -21.53 -14.31 21.45
N GLU A 543 -22.16 -13.14 21.42
CA GLU A 543 -21.55 -11.86 21.77
C GLU A 543 -20.78 -11.92 23.10
N ASN A 544 -21.28 -12.66 24.10
CA ASN A 544 -20.56 -12.88 25.36
C ASN A 544 -19.19 -13.55 25.19
N VAL A 545 -19.09 -14.53 24.28
CA VAL A 545 -17.83 -15.22 23.97
C VAL A 545 -16.92 -14.31 23.16
N LYS A 546 -17.48 -13.55 22.22
CA LYS A 546 -16.75 -12.57 21.40
C LYS A 546 -16.14 -11.47 22.26
N ASP A 547 -16.91 -10.89 23.17
CA ASP A 547 -16.46 -9.87 24.12
C ASP A 547 -15.39 -10.41 25.06
N TYR A 548 -15.59 -11.63 25.58
CA TYR A 548 -14.58 -12.31 26.39
C TYR A 548 -13.27 -12.47 25.62
N LEU A 549 -13.32 -12.93 24.37
CA LEU A 549 -12.15 -13.17 23.55
C LEU A 549 -11.44 -11.87 23.16
N ILE A 550 -12.17 -10.82 22.77
CA ILE A 550 -11.60 -9.50 22.49
C ILE A 550 -10.88 -8.98 23.72
N LYS A 551 -11.50 -9.08 24.90
CA LYS A 551 -10.87 -8.69 26.17
C LYS A 551 -9.60 -9.48 26.46
N GLN A 552 -9.66 -10.81 26.35
CA GLN A 552 -8.51 -11.69 26.57
C GLN A 552 -7.34 -11.36 25.61
N ILE A 553 -7.62 -11.12 24.33
CA ILE A 553 -6.59 -10.74 23.38
C ILE A 553 -5.99 -9.38 23.76
N MET A 554 -6.82 -8.37 24.00
CA MET A 554 -6.35 -7.02 24.28
C MET A 554 -5.52 -6.91 25.57
N GLU A 555 -5.87 -7.68 26.60
CA GLU A 555 -5.16 -7.70 27.88
C GLU A 555 -3.82 -8.46 27.83
N ASN A 556 -3.62 -9.36 26.85
CA ASN A 556 -2.49 -10.31 26.87
C ASN A 556 -1.56 -10.26 25.64
N ILE A 557 -1.82 -9.39 24.65
CA ILE A 557 -0.94 -9.23 23.48
C ILE A 557 -0.07 -7.98 23.57
N TYR A 558 1.10 -8.07 22.93
CA TYR A 558 2.01 -6.96 22.74
C TYR A 558 1.94 -6.48 21.29
N THR A 559 2.05 -5.17 21.11
CA THR A 559 2.12 -4.50 19.81
C THR A 559 3.17 -3.40 19.88
N THR A 560 3.23 -2.52 18.88
CA THR A 560 4.02 -1.29 18.90
C THR A 560 3.13 -0.09 19.20
N ASP A 561 3.74 1.01 19.63
CA ASP A 561 3.09 2.31 19.77
C ASP A 561 2.48 2.88 18.47
N SER A 562 2.73 2.24 17.32
CA SER A 562 2.17 2.59 16.02
C SER A 562 1.16 1.57 15.48
N PHE A 563 0.98 0.41 16.13
CA PHE A 563 0.25 -0.75 15.60
C PHE A 563 0.78 -1.32 14.28
N SER A 564 1.97 -0.88 13.85
CA SER A 564 2.72 -1.46 12.73
C SER A 564 3.92 -2.28 13.23
N GLU A 565 4.70 -2.87 12.33
CA GLU A 565 5.94 -3.55 12.72
C GLU A 565 6.98 -2.58 13.30
N GLU A 566 6.92 -1.31 12.89
CA GLU A 566 7.81 -0.26 13.36
C GLU A 566 7.30 0.36 14.67
N GLY A 567 8.21 0.68 15.58
CA GLY A 567 7.90 1.40 16.81
C GLY A 567 8.35 0.69 18.08
N THR A 568 7.96 1.26 19.22
CA THR A 568 8.35 0.77 20.54
C THR A 568 7.36 -0.31 20.98
N ARG A 569 7.86 -1.50 21.28
CA ARG A 569 7.03 -2.62 21.73
C ARG A 569 6.43 -2.32 23.10
N MET A 570 5.12 -2.50 23.24
CA MET A 570 4.36 -2.29 24.46
C MET A 570 3.08 -3.13 24.49
N GLU A 571 2.40 -3.17 25.63
CA GLU A 571 1.11 -3.83 25.78
C GLU A 571 0.05 -3.15 24.91
N PHE A 572 -0.86 -3.93 24.33
CA PHE A 572 -1.87 -3.42 23.39
C PHE A 572 -2.74 -2.31 23.97
N LEU A 573 -3.19 -2.47 25.22
CA LEU A 573 -3.98 -1.45 25.91
C LEU A 573 -3.21 -0.12 26.08
N LEU A 574 -1.90 -0.19 26.36
CA LEU A 574 -1.07 1.00 26.46
C LEU A 574 -0.85 1.64 25.08
N ALA A 575 -0.60 0.83 24.05
CA ALA A 575 -0.48 1.32 22.67
C ALA A 575 -1.74 2.05 22.22
N LEU A 576 -2.93 1.55 22.57
CA LEU A 576 -4.20 2.21 22.26
C LEU A 576 -4.26 3.61 22.84
N LYS A 577 -3.81 3.77 24.09
CA LYS A 577 -3.80 5.08 24.77
C LYS A 577 -2.75 6.03 24.17
N GLU A 578 -1.58 5.52 23.81
CA GLU A 578 -0.49 6.33 23.27
C GLU A 578 -0.73 6.78 21.82
N ILE A 579 -1.31 5.93 20.96
CA ILE A 579 -1.54 6.29 19.56
C ILE A 579 -2.53 7.47 19.40
N ILE A 580 -3.48 7.64 20.33
CA ILE A 580 -4.42 8.77 20.32
C ILE A 580 -3.70 10.10 20.57
N LYS A 581 -2.62 10.09 21.35
CA LYS A 581 -1.78 11.28 21.59
C LYS A 581 -0.89 11.62 20.40
N GLN A 582 -0.71 10.67 19.48
CA GLN A 582 0.16 10.76 18.32
C GLN A 582 -0.70 10.73 17.05
N GLU A 583 -1.46 11.81 16.85
CA GLU A 583 -2.44 11.94 15.76
C GLU A 583 -1.83 11.59 14.40
N ASP A 584 -0.58 11.97 14.14
CA ASP A 584 0.12 11.65 12.90
C ASP A 584 0.31 10.15 12.68
N LYS A 585 0.64 9.38 13.72
CA LYS A 585 0.76 7.91 13.64
C LYS A 585 -0.60 7.25 13.45
N LEU A 586 -1.64 7.75 14.14
CA LEU A 586 -3.01 7.26 13.95
C LEU A 586 -3.47 7.50 12.51
N LEU A 587 -3.24 8.69 11.97
CA LEU A 587 -3.67 9.03 10.61
C LEU A 587 -2.92 8.23 9.53
N ARG A 588 -1.70 7.74 9.80
CA ARG A 588 -0.98 6.82 8.89
C ARG A 588 -1.59 5.42 8.83
N GLN A 589 -2.41 5.03 9.80
CA GLN A 589 -3.09 3.74 9.76
C GLN A 589 -4.16 3.73 8.65
N PRO A 590 -4.44 2.59 8.01
CA PRO A 590 -5.59 2.42 7.14
C PRO A 590 -6.92 2.75 7.82
N PHE A 591 -7.93 3.11 7.03
CA PHE A 591 -9.18 3.65 7.56
C PHE A 591 -9.90 2.66 8.49
N ASN A 592 -10.00 1.38 8.15
CA ASN A 592 -10.69 0.41 9.00
C ASN A 592 -9.88 0.11 10.27
N ALA A 593 -8.54 0.08 10.18
CA ALA A 593 -7.67 0.01 11.34
C ALA A 593 -7.93 1.17 12.32
N VAL A 594 -8.04 2.42 11.84
CA VAL A 594 -8.39 3.58 12.68
C VAL A 594 -9.76 3.41 13.33
N CYS A 595 -10.79 2.97 12.58
CA CYS A 595 -12.11 2.69 13.15
C CYS A 595 -12.02 1.66 14.29
N ARG A 596 -11.25 0.57 14.11
CA ARG A 596 -11.07 -0.44 15.17
C ARG A 596 -10.31 0.13 16.36
N ILE A 597 -9.22 0.86 16.15
CA ILE A 597 -8.42 1.50 17.21
C ILE A 597 -9.27 2.48 18.03
N LEU A 598 -10.06 3.35 17.39
CA LEU A 598 -10.91 4.32 18.07
C LEU A 598 -12.04 3.64 18.85
N ARG A 599 -12.66 2.60 18.28
CA ARG A 599 -13.69 1.83 18.95
C ARG A 599 -13.13 1.08 20.17
N PHE A 600 -11.94 0.50 20.07
CA PHE A 600 -11.28 -0.13 21.21
C PHE A 600 -10.89 0.89 22.28
N ASN A 601 -10.42 2.08 21.90
CA ASN A 601 -10.21 3.17 22.85
C ASN A 601 -11.51 3.61 23.56
N TYR A 602 -12.64 3.64 22.86
CA TYR A 602 -13.94 3.90 23.48
C TYR A 602 -14.29 2.86 24.54
N LEU A 603 -14.17 1.57 24.18
CA LEU A 603 -14.57 0.46 25.05
C LEU A 603 -13.69 0.33 26.31
N PHE A 604 -12.40 0.61 26.21
CA PHE A 604 -11.44 0.32 27.30
C PHE A 604 -10.88 1.56 28.01
N HIS A 605 -10.81 2.71 27.32
CA HIS A 605 -10.26 3.95 27.88
C HIS A 605 -11.29 5.07 27.98
N GLN A 606 -12.55 4.81 27.63
CA GLN A 606 -13.65 5.79 27.68
C GLN A 606 -13.35 7.07 26.90
N LEU A 607 -12.68 6.95 25.75
CA LEU A 607 -12.43 8.09 24.85
C LEU A 607 -13.77 8.75 24.49
N ASP A 608 -13.84 10.08 24.57
CA ASP A 608 -15.10 10.78 24.37
C ASP A 608 -15.58 10.71 22.90
N LYS A 609 -16.90 10.79 22.73
CA LYS A 609 -17.55 10.63 21.42
C LYS A 609 -17.14 11.71 20.43
N GLU A 610 -16.85 12.92 20.89
CA GLU A 610 -16.52 14.07 20.05
C GLU A 610 -15.10 13.93 19.47
N THR A 611 -14.14 13.49 20.29
CA THR A 611 -12.79 13.17 19.85
C THR A 611 -12.79 12.04 18.81
N ILE A 612 -13.58 10.99 19.02
CA ILE A 612 -13.74 9.89 18.04
C ILE A 612 -14.27 10.42 16.71
N GLN A 613 -15.35 11.21 16.73
CA GLN A 613 -15.91 11.81 15.51
C GLN A 613 -14.89 12.68 14.79
N THR A 614 -14.15 13.51 15.53
CA THR A 614 -13.13 14.40 14.98
C THR A 614 -12.02 13.60 14.28
N LEU A 615 -11.46 12.60 14.95
CA LEU A 615 -10.37 11.77 14.39
C LEU A 615 -10.85 10.95 13.19
N LEU A 616 -12.09 10.44 13.19
CA LEU A 616 -12.68 9.77 12.04
C LEU A 616 -12.86 10.72 10.84
N ARG A 617 -13.36 11.95 11.05
CA ARG A 617 -13.50 12.94 9.97
C ARG A 617 -12.15 13.29 9.35
N LYS A 618 -11.13 13.49 10.18
CA LYS A 618 -9.75 13.74 9.74
C LYS A 618 -9.19 12.56 8.94
N ARG A 619 -9.36 11.32 9.43
CA ARG A 619 -8.88 10.14 8.70
C ARG A 619 -9.65 9.88 7.41
N PHE A 620 -10.96 10.10 7.41
CA PHE A 620 -11.79 10.01 6.20
C PHE A 620 -11.33 11.00 5.14
N THR A 621 -10.97 12.23 5.55
CA THR A 621 -10.39 13.24 4.66
C THR A 621 -9.11 12.73 4.02
N LEU A 622 -8.19 12.20 4.83
CA LEU A 622 -6.95 11.62 4.31
C LEU A 622 -7.21 10.44 3.37
N MET A 623 -8.24 9.62 3.63
CA MET A 623 -8.64 8.53 2.73
C MET A 623 -9.10 9.07 1.38
N CYS A 624 -9.88 10.14 1.34
CA CYS A 624 -10.27 10.78 0.09
C CYS A 624 -9.08 11.37 -0.66
N ILE A 625 -8.08 11.92 0.05
CA ILE A 625 -6.81 12.38 -0.54
C ILE A 625 -6.03 11.20 -1.13
N GLU A 626 -5.88 10.10 -0.39
CA GLU A 626 -5.22 8.87 -0.87
C GLU A 626 -5.86 8.36 -2.18
N LYS A 627 -7.19 8.37 -2.26
CA LYS A 627 -7.95 8.00 -3.46
C LYS A 627 -7.78 8.98 -4.61
N GLN A 628 -7.70 10.29 -4.33
CA GLN A 628 -7.41 11.27 -5.36
C GLN A 628 -5.98 11.08 -5.92
N CYS A 629 -4.98 10.90 -5.05
CA CYS A 629 -3.60 10.68 -5.45
C CYS A 629 -3.47 9.41 -6.32
N SER A 630 -4.15 8.32 -5.95
CA SER A 630 -4.08 7.08 -6.73
C SER A 630 -4.68 7.23 -8.13
N LYS A 631 -5.77 7.99 -8.29
CA LYS A 631 -6.40 8.27 -9.60
C LYS A 631 -5.63 9.27 -10.46
N THR A 632 -4.77 10.10 -9.87
CA THR A 632 -4.05 11.19 -10.57
C THR A 632 -2.59 10.86 -10.92
N LYS A 633 -2.14 9.64 -10.63
CA LYS A 633 -0.77 9.15 -10.86
C LYS A 633 -0.29 9.22 -12.33
N PHE A 634 -1.20 9.38 -13.30
CA PHE A 634 -0.92 9.29 -14.74
C PHE A 634 -0.84 10.65 -15.48
N GLY A 635 -0.74 11.77 -14.75
CA GLY A 635 -0.44 13.09 -15.33
C GLY A 635 -1.62 14.08 -15.37
N PRO A 636 -1.40 15.28 -15.95
CA PRO A 636 -2.32 16.43 -15.86
C PRO A 636 -3.73 16.16 -16.41
N GLU A 637 -3.86 15.36 -17.47
CA GLU A 637 -5.16 15.01 -18.05
C GLU A 637 -6.03 14.20 -17.09
N HIS A 638 -5.44 13.28 -16.32
CA HIS A 638 -6.18 12.51 -15.32
C HIS A 638 -6.59 13.37 -14.14
N LEU A 639 -5.75 14.34 -13.75
CA LEU A 639 -6.12 15.35 -12.76
C LEU A 639 -7.33 16.16 -13.21
N ARG A 640 -7.43 16.51 -14.50
CA ARG A 640 -8.59 17.21 -15.05
C ARG A 640 -9.87 16.37 -14.97
N VAL A 641 -9.81 15.09 -15.33
CA VAL A 641 -10.97 14.17 -15.23
C VAL A 641 -11.41 14.02 -13.77
N VAL A 642 -10.49 13.72 -12.86
CA VAL A 642 -10.81 13.58 -11.44
C VAL A 642 -11.37 14.87 -10.85
N LYS A 643 -10.87 16.04 -11.27
CA LYS A 643 -11.46 17.33 -10.86
C LYS A 643 -12.87 17.50 -11.39
N GLN A 644 -13.13 17.12 -12.65
CA GLN A 644 -14.48 17.18 -13.20
C GLN A 644 -15.43 16.27 -12.42
N ASP A 645 -15.02 15.04 -12.10
CA ASP A 645 -15.82 14.12 -11.29
C ASP A 645 -16.13 14.73 -9.91
N LEU A 646 -15.12 15.31 -9.25
CA LEU A 646 -15.29 15.99 -7.97
C LEU A 646 -16.24 17.19 -8.10
N TYR A 647 -16.10 18.01 -9.15
CA TYR A 647 -17.02 19.14 -9.40
C TYR A 647 -18.44 18.67 -9.65
N ASP A 648 -18.65 17.58 -10.38
CA ASP A 648 -19.97 17.01 -10.62
C ASP A 648 -20.61 16.50 -9.31
N ILE A 649 -19.80 15.92 -8.42
CA ILE A 649 -20.23 15.50 -7.07
C ILE A 649 -20.57 16.74 -6.22
N LEU A 650 -19.70 17.75 -6.18
CA LEU A 650 -19.92 19.01 -5.44
C LEU A 650 -21.15 19.79 -5.95
N PHE A 651 -21.34 19.87 -7.27
CA PHE A 651 -22.45 20.56 -7.89
C PHE A 651 -23.78 19.89 -7.54
N ASP A 652 -23.84 18.56 -7.57
CA ASP A 652 -25.00 17.79 -7.08
C ASP A 652 -25.29 18.09 -5.60
N THR A 653 -24.28 18.47 -4.82
CA THR A 653 -24.40 18.75 -3.37
C THR A 653 -24.87 20.18 -3.07
N LEU A 654 -24.35 21.17 -3.79
CA LEU A 654 -24.49 22.60 -3.46
C LEU A 654 -25.51 23.33 -4.33
N CYS A 655 -25.73 22.89 -5.58
CA CYS A 655 -26.50 23.64 -6.58
C CYS A 655 -27.66 22.84 -7.19
N GLY A 656 -28.08 21.73 -6.59
CA GLY A 656 -29.28 20.99 -7.01
C GLY A 656 -30.44 21.94 -7.32
N ILE A 657 -31.03 21.81 -8.51
CA ILE A 657 -32.10 22.70 -9.01
C ILE A 657 -33.18 22.81 -7.91
N PRO A 658 -33.68 24.03 -7.59
CA PRO A 658 -34.63 24.28 -6.49
C PRO A 658 -35.91 23.43 -6.50
N LEU A 659 -36.24 22.75 -7.60
CA LEU A 659 -37.51 22.03 -7.76
C LEU A 659 -37.47 20.54 -7.34
N GLN A 660 -36.33 19.99 -6.90
CA GLN A 660 -36.27 18.66 -6.25
C GLN A 660 -35.31 18.61 -5.05
N ASN A 661 -35.20 19.70 -4.29
CA ASN A 661 -34.28 19.85 -3.15
C ASN A 661 -34.57 18.97 -1.91
N SER A 662 -35.32 17.88 -2.05
CA SER A 662 -35.48 16.86 -1.00
C SER A 662 -34.76 15.53 -1.26
N LEU A 663 -34.24 15.25 -2.47
CA LEU A 663 -33.71 13.92 -2.81
C LEU A 663 -32.29 13.87 -3.42
N ARG A 664 -31.49 14.92 -3.30
CA ARG A 664 -30.05 14.89 -3.68
C ARG A 664 -29.16 15.63 -2.68
N LYS A 665 -29.25 15.28 -1.40
CA LYS A 665 -28.14 15.57 -0.48
C LYS A 665 -27.09 14.48 -0.70
N ILE A 666 -25.82 14.86 -0.86
CA ILE A 666 -24.73 13.89 -0.78
C ILE A 666 -24.59 13.51 0.68
N GLU A 667 -25.40 12.53 1.06
CA GLU A 667 -25.12 11.70 2.21
C GLU A 667 -23.99 10.75 1.86
N ILE A 668 -23.43 10.13 2.88
CA ILE A 668 -22.37 9.15 2.70
C ILE A 668 -22.78 8.05 1.69
N SER A 669 -24.08 7.75 1.61
CA SER A 669 -24.77 6.83 0.70
C SER A 669 -24.81 7.23 -0.79
N ASN A 670 -24.23 8.36 -1.19
CA ASN A 670 -24.26 8.83 -2.58
C ASN A 670 -23.50 7.89 -3.54
N SER A 671 -24.12 7.54 -4.67
CA SER A 671 -23.55 6.60 -5.64
C SER A 671 -22.28 7.11 -6.33
N LYS A 672 -22.16 8.41 -6.61
CA LYS A 672 -20.94 8.98 -7.20
C LYS A 672 -19.81 9.06 -6.18
N LEU A 673 -20.11 9.31 -4.90
CA LEU A 673 -19.11 9.22 -3.83
C LEU A 673 -18.61 7.78 -3.65
N LYS A 674 -19.51 6.80 -3.73
CA LYS A 674 -19.17 5.37 -3.74
C LYS A 674 -18.26 5.03 -4.92
N GLU A 675 -18.57 5.49 -6.13
CA GLU A 675 -17.71 5.33 -7.31
C GLU A 675 -16.35 6.01 -7.16
N PHE A 676 -16.31 7.18 -6.52
CA PHE A 676 -15.06 7.87 -6.23
C PHE A 676 -14.14 7.06 -5.29
N LEU A 677 -14.71 6.51 -4.21
CA LEU A 677 -13.96 5.75 -3.20
C LEU A 677 -13.64 4.30 -3.64
N GLY A 678 -14.41 3.74 -4.57
CA GLY A 678 -14.18 2.42 -5.16
C GLY A 678 -14.47 1.27 -4.20
N GLU A 679 -13.74 0.16 -4.35
CA GLU A 679 -13.98 -1.11 -3.64
C GLU A 679 -13.94 -0.99 -2.11
N SER A 680 -13.17 -0.04 -1.56
CA SER A 680 -13.07 0.15 -0.11
C SER A 680 -14.30 0.80 0.52
N TYR A 681 -15.21 1.38 -0.27
CA TYR A 681 -16.36 2.12 0.24
C TYR A 681 -17.23 1.26 1.16
N ASP A 682 -17.69 0.09 0.71
CA ASP A 682 -18.64 -0.72 1.47
C ASP A 682 -18.04 -1.24 2.79
N THR A 683 -16.74 -1.58 2.80
CA THR A 683 -16.03 -2.00 4.01
C THR A 683 -15.85 -0.82 4.98
N SER A 684 -15.44 0.36 4.48
CA SER A 684 -15.32 1.57 5.30
C SER A 684 -16.66 1.99 5.90
N MET A 685 -17.76 1.90 5.15
CA MET A 685 -19.09 2.25 5.67
C MET A 685 -19.52 1.33 6.80
N LYS A 686 -19.33 0.01 6.65
CA LYS A 686 -19.60 -0.96 7.72
C LYS A 686 -18.77 -0.68 8.96
N SER A 687 -17.52 -0.25 8.81
CA SER A 687 -16.66 0.14 9.94
C SER A 687 -17.17 1.40 10.66
N ILE A 688 -17.70 2.38 9.91
CA ILE A 688 -18.31 3.60 10.47
C ILE A 688 -19.62 3.27 11.18
N GLU A 689 -20.51 2.51 10.55
CA GLU A 689 -21.77 2.04 11.16
C GLU A 689 -21.48 1.35 12.49
N LYS A 690 -20.52 0.43 12.50
CA LYS A 690 -20.14 -0.31 13.68
C LYS A 690 -19.62 0.57 14.81
N ILE A 691 -18.70 1.50 14.54
CA ILE A 691 -18.25 2.43 15.59
C ILE A 691 -19.38 3.38 16.02
N ALA A 692 -20.26 3.80 15.12
CA ALA A 692 -21.40 4.65 15.42
C ALA A 692 -22.38 3.95 16.37
N ASP A 693 -22.70 2.69 16.12
CA ASP A 693 -23.54 1.85 16.97
C ASP A 693 -22.90 1.69 18.37
N ASN A 694 -21.60 1.39 18.43
CA ASN A 694 -20.86 1.26 19.69
C ASN A 694 -20.87 2.54 20.54
N ILE A 695 -20.74 3.72 19.92
CA ILE A 695 -20.77 5.00 20.64
C ILE A 695 -22.18 5.59 20.76
N GLY A 696 -23.20 4.89 20.25
CA GLY A 696 -24.60 5.33 20.30
C GLY A 696 -24.85 6.66 19.58
N VAL A 697 -24.30 6.82 18.36
CA VAL A 697 -24.59 7.96 17.47
C VAL A 697 -24.99 7.46 16.09
N ASN A 698 -25.65 8.30 15.30
CA ASN A 698 -25.95 7.95 13.91
C ASN A 698 -24.67 8.07 13.06
N HIS A 699 -24.37 7.11 12.19
CA HIS A 699 -23.19 7.18 11.32
C HIS A 699 -23.17 8.45 10.43
N LEU A 700 -24.35 9.00 10.08
CA LEU A 700 -24.50 10.27 9.36
C LEU A 700 -24.04 11.49 10.18
N THR A 701 -24.01 11.42 11.52
CA THR A 701 -23.46 12.50 12.36
C THR A 701 -21.94 12.45 12.45
N ILE A 702 -21.34 11.28 12.22
CA ILE A 702 -19.88 11.15 12.15
C ILE A 702 -19.36 11.85 10.90
N LEU A 703 -20.00 11.61 9.75
CA LEU A 703 -19.67 12.25 8.48
C LEU A 703 -20.88 13.01 7.94
N PRO A 704 -21.16 14.20 8.49
CA PRO A 704 -22.27 15.00 8.03
C PRO A 704 -21.99 15.49 6.60
N LYS A 705 -23.06 15.76 5.84
CA LYS A 705 -22.98 16.24 4.44
C LYS A 705 -22.08 17.46 4.31
N GLU A 706 -22.03 18.31 5.34
CA GLU A 706 -21.21 19.52 5.39
C GLU A 706 -19.72 19.17 5.33
N THR A 707 -19.30 18.20 6.14
CA THR A 707 -17.93 17.67 6.14
C THR A 707 -17.58 17.03 4.81
N ILE A 708 -18.46 16.20 4.26
CA ILE A 708 -18.22 15.55 2.95
C ILE A 708 -18.05 16.61 1.85
N SER A 709 -18.93 17.62 1.81
CA SER A 709 -18.87 18.71 0.84
C SER A 709 -17.57 19.50 0.93
N PHE A 710 -17.15 19.81 2.15
CA PHE A 710 -15.91 20.52 2.40
C PHE A 710 -14.67 19.71 2.00
N ILE A 711 -14.65 18.40 2.29
CA ILE A 711 -13.59 17.50 1.84
C ILE A 711 -13.53 17.48 0.30
N LEU A 712 -14.66 17.33 -0.37
CA LEU A 712 -14.69 17.36 -1.84
C LEU A 712 -14.16 18.69 -2.38
N TYR A 713 -14.54 19.81 -1.77
CA TYR A 713 -14.05 21.13 -2.16
C TYR A 713 -12.53 21.22 -2.08
N ILE A 714 -11.91 20.86 -0.95
CA ILE A 714 -10.44 20.96 -0.82
C ILE A 714 -9.73 20.06 -1.85
N LEU A 715 -10.27 18.89 -2.19
CA LEU A 715 -9.72 18.00 -3.21
C LEU A 715 -9.72 18.66 -4.60
N THR A 716 -10.72 19.50 -4.93
CA THR A 716 -10.70 20.25 -6.21
C THR A 716 -9.55 21.26 -6.31
N THR A 717 -9.01 21.68 -5.16
CA THR A 717 -7.91 22.66 -5.11
C THR A 717 -6.52 22.03 -5.28
N VAL A 718 -6.39 20.70 -5.36
CA VAL A 718 -5.10 20.04 -5.62
C VAL A 718 -4.56 20.44 -6.99
N ILE A 719 -3.33 20.96 -7.03
CA ILE A 719 -2.67 21.39 -8.28
C ILE A 719 -1.53 20.44 -8.69
N VAL A 720 -0.87 19.84 -7.70
CA VAL A 720 0.32 19.00 -7.90
C VAL A 720 0.13 17.67 -7.18
N HIS A 721 0.58 16.58 -7.80
CA HIS A 721 0.62 15.28 -7.17
C HIS A 721 1.72 15.26 -6.09
N ASP A 722 1.34 15.04 -4.83
CA ASP A 722 2.25 14.90 -3.70
C ASP A 722 1.84 13.73 -2.79
N ARG A 723 2.66 13.41 -1.79
CA ARG A 723 2.37 12.37 -0.80
C ARG A 723 1.08 12.73 -0.04
N PRO A 724 0.13 11.80 0.16
CA PRO A 724 -1.17 12.09 0.76
C PRO A 724 -1.10 12.82 2.12
N MET A 725 -0.19 12.38 2.99
CA MET A 725 -0.03 13.03 4.30
C MET A 725 0.49 14.46 4.20
N LYS A 726 1.35 14.76 3.23
CA LYS A 726 1.83 16.14 3.00
C LYS A 726 0.68 17.02 2.51
N LEU A 727 -0.11 16.55 1.55
CA LEU A 727 -1.32 17.27 1.10
C LEU A 727 -2.29 17.53 2.24
N TYR A 728 -2.51 16.54 3.11
CA TYR A 728 -3.36 16.71 4.29
C TYR A 728 -2.83 17.79 5.23
N VAL A 729 -1.53 17.80 5.53
CA VAL A 729 -0.90 18.84 6.36
C VAL A 729 -1.01 20.21 5.69
N ASP A 730 -0.74 20.30 4.39
CA ASP A 730 -0.85 21.56 3.63
C ASP A 730 -2.29 22.08 3.64
N PHE A 731 -3.28 21.19 3.50
CA PHE A 731 -4.68 21.55 3.65
C PHE A 731 -5.03 21.99 5.06
N ALA A 732 -4.52 21.31 6.09
CA ALA A 732 -4.72 21.73 7.47
C ALA A 732 -4.10 23.10 7.73
N LEU A 733 -2.94 23.43 7.16
CA LEU A 733 -2.33 24.76 7.26
C LEU A 733 -3.12 25.83 6.51
N LYS A 734 -3.76 25.48 5.38
CA LYS A 734 -4.50 26.42 4.54
C LYS A 734 -5.96 26.63 4.98
N HIS A 735 -6.61 25.59 5.49
CA HIS A 735 -8.05 25.59 5.74
C HIS A 735 -8.36 25.39 7.22
N GLN A 736 -8.87 26.44 7.87
CA GLN A 736 -9.20 26.45 9.29
C GLN A 736 -10.11 25.30 9.76
N PRO A 737 -11.16 24.88 9.02
CA PRO A 737 -12.01 23.78 9.48
C PRO A 737 -11.26 22.46 9.70
N LEU A 738 -10.17 22.17 8.97
CA LEU A 738 -9.36 20.96 9.21
C LEU A 738 -8.58 21.03 10.53
N ARG A 739 -8.21 22.24 10.98
CA ARG A 739 -7.55 22.46 12.27
C ARG A 739 -8.53 22.44 13.42
N ASP A 740 -9.69 23.06 13.21
CA ASP A 740 -10.69 23.33 14.25
C ASP A 740 -11.77 22.24 14.27
N ASN A 741 -11.34 20.97 14.34
CA ASN A 741 -12.20 19.81 14.53
C ASN A 741 -13.33 19.62 13.49
N MET A 742 -13.12 20.07 12.25
CA MET A 742 -14.10 19.98 11.17
C MET A 742 -15.40 20.74 11.44
N GLN A 743 -15.34 21.81 12.24
CA GLN A 743 -16.46 22.74 12.39
C GLN A 743 -16.55 23.61 11.14
N ILE A 744 -17.66 23.46 10.41
CA ILE A 744 -17.90 24.16 9.13
C ILE A 744 -19.12 25.05 9.30
N GLU A 745 -18.89 26.36 9.28
CA GLU A 745 -19.96 27.35 9.14
C GLU A 745 -20.53 27.24 7.73
N TRP A 746 -21.63 26.50 7.60
CA TRP A 746 -22.17 26.08 6.31
C TRP A 746 -22.43 27.25 5.37
N TYR A 747 -23.01 28.34 5.88
CA TYR A 747 -23.29 29.53 5.09
C TYR A 747 -22.02 30.17 4.50
N THR A 748 -20.96 30.26 5.30
CA THR A 748 -19.67 30.81 4.87
C THR A 748 -19.00 29.90 3.85
N PHE A 749 -19.05 28.59 4.08
CA PHE A 749 -18.53 27.59 3.15
C PHE A 749 -19.27 27.62 1.81
N GLU A 750 -20.61 27.60 1.84
CA GLU A 750 -21.46 27.66 0.66
C GLU A 750 -21.15 28.92 -0.16
N LYS A 751 -21.06 30.08 0.49
CA LYS A 751 -20.66 31.35 -0.15
C LYS A 751 -19.28 31.24 -0.80
N MET A 752 -18.28 30.73 -0.07
CA MET A 752 -16.92 30.56 -0.58
C MET A 752 -16.85 29.62 -1.80
N VAL A 753 -17.58 28.50 -1.78
CA VAL A 753 -17.63 27.57 -2.93
C VAL A 753 -18.38 28.21 -4.10
N ASN A 754 -19.48 28.90 -3.82
CA ASN A 754 -20.22 29.65 -4.82
C ASN A 754 -19.39 30.77 -5.46
N GLU A 755 -18.42 31.35 -4.76
CA GLU A 755 -17.52 32.38 -5.31
C GLU A 755 -16.34 31.75 -6.06
N ASN A 756 -15.67 30.76 -5.48
CA ASN A 756 -14.39 30.25 -5.99
C ASN A 756 -14.53 29.08 -6.98
N VAL A 757 -15.57 28.26 -6.84
CA VAL A 757 -15.80 27.10 -7.71
C VAL A 757 -16.91 27.41 -8.70
N PHE A 758 -18.07 27.80 -8.21
CA PHE A 758 -19.21 28.08 -9.07
C PHE A 758 -19.25 29.52 -9.56
N GLY A 759 -18.51 30.46 -8.97
CA GLY A 759 -18.56 31.88 -9.37
C GLY A 759 -18.03 32.07 -10.78
N HIS A 760 -17.04 31.25 -11.16
CA HIS A 760 -16.55 31.15 -12.53
C HIS A 760 -17.57 30.45 -13.44
N TYR A 761 -18.23 29.39 -12.97
CA TYR A 761 -19.29 28.68 -13.70
C TYR A 761 -20.52 29.57 -13.96
N HIS A 762 -20.90 30.41 -12.99
CA HIS A 762 -22.00 31.36 -13.03
C HIS A 762 -21.65 32.62 -13.82
N ALA A 763 -20.43 33.16 -13.69
CA ALA A 763 -19.99 34.30 -14.52
C ALA A 763 -20.01 33.95 -16.02
N LEU A 764 -19.64 32.72 -16.37
CA LEU A 764 -19.72 32.18 -17.73
C LEU A 764 -21.15 31.94 -18.24
N SER A 765 -22.14 31.88 -17.34
CA SER A 765 -23.56 31.70 -17.69
C SER A 765 -24.39 32.96 -17.46
N MET A 766 -23.79 34.12 -17.20
CA MET A 766 -24.52 35.35 -16.80
C MET A 766 -24.26 36.56 -17.70
N SER A 767 -23.19 36.57 -18.51
CA SER A 767 -23.09 37.53 -19.61
C SER A 767 -23.96 37.02 -20.75
N GLY A 768 -24.91 37.85 -21.21
CA GLY A 768 -25.86 37.48 -22.27
C GLY A 768 -25.15 36.84 -23.46
N PHE A 769 -25.73 35.77 -24.00
CA PHE A 769 -25.12 35.10 -25.14
C PHE A 769 -25.04 36.10 -26.31
N PRO A 770 -23.86 36.36 -26.90
CA PRO A 770 -23.79 37.04 -28.18
C PRO A 770 -24.49 36.09 -29.14
N GLY A 771 -25.75 36.40 -29.50
CA GLY A 771 -26.67 35.51 -30.23
C GLY A 771 -26.25 35.16 -31.66
N TYR A 772 -24.96 35.18 -31.96
CA TYR A 772 -24.34 35.06 -33.27
C TYR A 772 -22.92 34.45 -33.24
N ALA A 773 -22.39 34.03 -32.08
CA ALA A 773 -21.10 33.34 -32.06
C ALA A 773 -21.23 31.93 -32.65
N ILE A 774 -20.49 31.70 -33.74
CA ILE A 774 -20.58 30.55 -34.65
C ILE A 774 -20.38 29.22 -33.91
N ASN A 775 -21.22 28.22 -34.20
CA ASN A 775 -20.87 26.82 -34.00
C ASN A 775 -21.09 26.01 -35.28
N LEU A 776 -20.37 24.92 -35.48
CA LEU A 776 -20.28 24.11 -36.71
C LEU A 776 -21.51 23.22 -37.00
N GLY A 777 -22.69 23.58 -36.50
CA GLY A 777 -23.93 22.85 -36.79
C GLY A 777 -24.32 22.96 -38.26
N ARG A 778 -24.99 21.92 -38.78
CA ARG A 778 -25.58 21.88 -40.13
C ARG A 778 -26.46 23.11 -40.43
N PHE A 779 -27.04 23.69 -39.38
CA PHE A 779 -28.02 24.77 -39.46
C PHE A 779 -27.67 25.98 -38.58
N SER A 780 -26.41 26.15 -38.19
CA SER A 780 -26.03 27.40 -37.52
C SER A 780 -26.06 28.59 -38.48
N CYS A 781 -26.53 29.73 -37.98
CA CYS A 781 -26.40 31.02 -38.66
C CYS A 781 -24.95 31.30 -39.10
N PRO A 782 -24.74 32.05 -40.18
CA PRO A 782 -23.44 32.36 -40.70
C PRO A 782 -22.69 33.29 -39.74
N SER A 783 -21.41 33.45 -40.05
CA SER A 783 -20.47 34.28 -39.33
C SER A 783 -20.90 35.74 -39.34
N LYS A 784 -21.72 36.19 -38.37
CA LYS A 784 -21.89 37.64 -38.22
C LYS A 784 -20.51 38.23 -38.18
N LEU A 785 -20.23 39.06 -39.17
CA LEU A 785 -18.92 39.64 -39.43
C LEU A 785 -18.48 40.58 -38.30
N PHE A 786 -19.24 40.58 -37.20
CA PHE A 786 -19.14 41.42 -36.04
C PHE A 786 -19.25 40.57 -34.76
N PHE A 787 -18.51 40.96 -33.73
CA PHE A 787 -18.74 40.55 -32.35
C PHE A 787 -19.41 41.73 -31.61
N ASN A 788 -20.68 41.59 -31.25
CA ASN A 788 -21.60 42.69 -30.91
C ASN A 788 -21.73 43.67 -32.08
N ALA A 789 -21.11 44.83 -31.98
CA ALA A 789 -21.05 45.84 -33.05
C ALA A 789 -19.63 45.99 -33.62
N GLU A 790 -18.65 45.27 -33.09
CA GLU A 790 -17.24 45.38 -33.51
C GLU A 790 -16.96 44.48 -34.70
N PRO A 791 -16.39 44.98 -35.82
CA PRO A 791 -16.06 44.15 -36.97
C PRO A 791 -14.97 43.11 -36.63
N LEU A 792 -15.11 41.92 -37.19
CA LEU A 792 -14.17 40.79 -37.04
C LEU A 792 -13.09 40.76 -38.13
N TRP A 793 -13.18 41.66 -39.12
CA TRP A 793 -12.13 41.86 -40.12
C TRP A 793 -11.25 43.07 -39.77
N THR A 794 -10.13 43.25 -40.47
CA THR A 794 -9.27 44.44 -40.33
C THR A 794 -9.35 45.35 -41.56
N ASN A 795 -9.05 46.64 -41.38
CA ASN A 795 -9.25 47.65 -42.42
C ASN A 795 -8.42 47.42 -43.70
N ASP A 796 -7.42 46.54 -43.66
CA ASP A 796 -6.57 46.19 -44.78
C ASP A 796 -7.31 45.43 -45.89
N ILE A 797 -8.48 44.85 -45.61
CA ILE A 797 -9.28 44.11 -46.60
C ILE A 797 -10.36 44.94 -47.29
N GLU A 798 -10.58 46.18 -46.86
CA GLU A 798 -11.69 47.01 -47.31
C GLU A 798 -11.53 47.47 -48.76
N ASN A 799 -12.61 47.35 -49.54
CA ASN A 799 -12.73 47.70 -50.96
C ASN A 799 -11.70 46.98 -51.87
N LYS A 800 -11.23 45.79 -51.46
CA LYS A 800 -10.30 44.96 -52.24
C LYS A 800 -10.95 43.65 -52.68
N ARG A 801 -10.48 43.11 -53.80
CA ARG A 801 -10.75 41.72 -54.19
C ARG A 801 -9.83 40.79 -53.41
N ILE A 802 -10.40 39.93 -52.59
CA ILE A 802 -9.65 39.06 -51.69
C ILE A 802 -10.22 37.67 -51.74
N ASN A 803 -9.33 36.68 -51.70
CA ASN A 803 -9.71 35.28 -51.66
C ASN A 803 -10.59 35.00 -50.42
N ILE A 804 -11.74 34.35 -50.63
CA ILE A 804 -12.72 34.14 -49.57
C ILE A 804 -12.16 33.32 -48.40
N THR A 805 -11.28 32.35 -48.67
CA THR A 805 -10.60 31.56 -47.63
C THR A 805 -9.78 32.46 -46.71
N THR A 806 -9.11 33.49 -47.26
CA THR A 806 -8.34 34.47 -46.48
C THR A 806 -9.25 35.29 -45.57
N VAL A 807 -10.36 35.82 -46.11
CA VAL A 807 -11.34 36.59 -45.34
C VAL A 807 -11.94 35.75 -44.22
N THR A 808 -12.32 34.50 -44.51
CA THR A 808 -12.86 33.55 -43.53
C THR A 808 -11.88 33.24 -42.41
N ASN A 809 -10.62 32.95 -42.73
CA ASN A 809 -9.62 32.64 -41.71
C ASN A 809 -9.36 33.82 -40.77
N GLN A 810 -9.35 35.03 -41.32
CA GLN A 810 -9.19 36.26 -40.54
C GLN A 810 -10.36 36.50 -39.59
N ILE A 811 -11.60 36.39 -40.09
CA ILE A 811 -12.82 36.50 -39.27
C ILE A 811 -12.80 35.44 -38.16
N LYS A 812 -12.45 34.20 -38.50
CA LYS A 812 -12.38 33.09 -37.54
C LYS A 812 -11.35 33.36 -36.44
N GLN A 813 -10.14 33.77 -36.79
CA GLN A 813 -9.10 34.07 -35.81
C GLN A 813 -9.48 35.23 -34.89
N SER A 814 -10.11 36.27 -35.46
CA SER A 814 -10.59 37.42 -34.69
C SER A 814 -11.71 37.01 -33.74
N LEU A 815 -12.65 36.17 -34.22
CA LEU A 815 -13.72 35.62 -33.40
C LEU A 815 -13.18 34.74 -32.27
N ASP A 816 -12.26 33.81 -32.57
CA ASP A 816 -11.66 32.92 -31.57
C ASP A 816 -10.96 33.73 -30.48
N ARG A 817 -10.27 34.82 -30.86
CA ARG A 817 -9.66 35.76 -29.91
C ARG A 817 -10.72 36.48 -29.08
N LYS A 818 -11.76 37.05 -29.70
CA LYS A 818 -12.84 37.77 -28.99
C LYS A 818 -13.63 36.84 -28.06
N LEU A 819 -13.85 35.59 -28.46
CA LEU A 819 -14.46 34.57 -27.63
C LEU A 819 -13.55 34.18 -26.47
N HIS A 820 -12.24 34.05 -26.70
CA HIS A 820 -11.29 33.80 -25.62
C HIS A 820 -11.16 34.99 -24.67
N ASP A 821 -11.16 36.23 -25.17
CA ASP A 821 -11.15 37.44 -24.35
C ASP A 821 -12.45 37.55 -23.53
N HIS A 822 -13.59 37.13 -24.09
CA HIS A 822 -14.91 37.23 -23.44
C HIS A 822 -15.23 36.05 -22.50
N TYR A 823 -14.82 34.83 -22.84
CA TYR A 823 -15.14 33.58 -22.12
C TYR A 823 -13.92 32.91 -21.46
N GLY A 824 -12.70 33.44 -21.63
CA GLY A 824 -11.46 32.84 -21.13
C GLY A 824 -11.18 31.45 -21.71
N ASN A 825 -10.68 30.55 -20.88
CA ASN A 825 -10.41 29.14 -21.24
C ASN A 825 -11.69 28.31 -21.53
N ALA A 826 -12.87 28.90 -21.39
CA ALA A 826 -14.17 28.25 -21.55
C ALA A 826 -14.88 28.67 -22.86
N VAL A 827 -14.12 28.76 -23.96
CA VAL A 827 -14.67 29.03 -25.30
C VAL A 827 -15.82 28.04 -25.60
N PRO A 828 -17.00 28.51 -26.05
CA PRO A 828 -18.12 27.64 -26.36
C PRO A 828 -17.75 26.50 -27.31
N ASN A 829 -17.93 25.25 -26.87
CA ASN A 829 -17.76 24.05 -27.69
C ASN A 829 -19.12 23.38 -27.98
N SER A 830 -19.13 22.27 -28.71
CA SER A 830 -20.35 21.51 -29.04
C SER A 830 -21.16 21.02 -27.83
N SER A 831 -20.57 21.00 -26.64
CA SER A 831 -21.22 20.62 -25.38
C SER A 831 -21.71 21.80 -24.54
N SER A 832 -21.42 23.05 -24.91
CA SER A 832 -21.82 24.27 -24.16
C SER A 832 -23.32 24.59 -24.25
N ALA A 833 -23.86 25.32 -23.26
CA ALA A 833 -25.22 25.88 -23.33
C ALA A 833 -25.44 26.76 -24.56
N HIS A 834 -24.43 27.53 -24.96
CA HIS A 834 -24.47 28.37 -26.16
C HIS A 834 -24.73 27.53 -27.42
N CYS A 835 -23.94 26.47 -27.62
CA CYS A 835 -24.15 25.57 -28.75
C CYS A 835 -25.53 24.93 -28.75
N LEU A 836 -25.96 24.47 -27.56
CA LEU A 836 -27.23 23.79 -27.39
C LEU A 836 -28.40 24.73 -27.68
N LEU A 837 -28.32 25.99 -27.26
CA LEU A 837 -29.31 27.02 -27.57
C LEU A 837 -29.45 27.16 -29.09
N HIS A 838 -28.34 27.37 -29.80
CA HIS A 838 -28.35 27.53 -31.24
C HIS A 838 -28.84 26.29 -31.99
N SER A 839 -28.40 25.09 -31.59
CA SER A 839 -28.83 23.84 -32.25
C SER A 839 -30.31 23.57 -32.01
N THR A 840 -30.78 23.78 -30.78
CA THR A 840 -32.19 23.55 -30.41
C THR A 840 -33.10 24.51 -31.16
N VAL A 841 -32.75 25.80 -31.21
CA VAL A 841 -33.53 26.81 -31.94
C VAL A 841 -33.59 26.45 -33.42
N ALA A 842 -32.45 26.14 -34.04
CA ALA A 842 -32.42 25.79 -35.46
C ALA A 842 -33.27 24.54 -35.77
N GLU A 843 -33.09 23.46 -35.00
CA GLU A 843 -33.85 22.21 -35.15
C GLU A 843 -35.36 22.44 -35.08
N ILE A 844 -35.84 23.20 -34.08
CA ILE A 844 -37.27 23.51 -33.92
C ILE A 844 -37.79 24.36 -35.08
N LEU A 845 -37.03 25.37 -35.50
CA LEU A 845 -37.44 26.29 -36.55
C LEU A 845 -37.46 25.63 -37.93
N GLU A 846 -36.64 24.63 -38.17
CA GLU A 846 -36.67 23.84 -39.39
C GLU A 846 -37.76 22.78 -39.38
N ASP A 847 -37.89 22.04 -38.27
CA ASP A 847 -38.81 20.91 -38.22
C ASP A 847 -40.26 21.35 -38.12
N LYS A 848 -40.54 22.38 -37.30
CA LYS A 848 -41.91 22.83 -37.00
C LYS A 848 -42.31 24.12 -37.70
N TYR A 849 -41.36 25.02 -37.98
CA TYR A 849 -41.64 26.39 -38.45
C TYR A 849 -40.89 26.72 -39.75
N SER A 850 -40.73 25.74 -40.65
CA SER A 850 -39.95 25.83 -41.90
C SER A 850 -40.38 26.97 -42.83
N HIS A 851 -41.65 27.35 -42.79
CA HIS A 851 -42.25 28.37 -43.68
C HIS A 851 -42.49 29.73 -43.01
N ASN A 852 -42.27 29.86 -41.70
CA ASN A 852 -42.60 31.08 -40.95
C ASN A 852 -41.58 32.18 -41.17
N GLU A 853 -41.89 33.25 -41.90
CA GLU A 853 -40.87 34.27 -42.13
C GLU A 853 -40.61 35.15 -40.91
N SER A 854 -41.57 35.36 -40.00
CA SER A 854 -41.45 36.21 -38.80
C SER A 854 -41.47 35.42 -37.48
N ILE A 855 -40.97 36.04 -36.41
CA ILE A 855 -41.06 35.51 -35.04
C ILE A 855 -42.53 35.35 -34.65
N SER A 856 -42.81 34.29 -33.88
CA SER A 856 -44.10 34.09 -33.20
C SER A 856 -43.86 33.58 -31.78
N ASP A 857 -44.85 33.80 -30.91
CA ASP A 857 -44.79 33.33 -29.52
C ASP A 857 -44.63 31.80 -29.43
N ASN A 858 -45.26 31.07 -30.34
CA ASN A 858 -45.16 29.60 -30.40
C ASN A 858 -43.72 29.13 -30.67
N MET A 859 -42.98 29.83 -31.54
CA MET A 859 -41.56 29.53 -31.80
C MET A 859 -40.71 29.74 -30.55
N ILE A 860 -40.92 30.86 -29.85
CA ILE A 860 -40.21 31.19 -28.61
C ILE A 860 -40.50 30.14 -27.53
N MET A 861 -41.79 29.79 -27.37
CA MET A 861 -42.22 28.83 -26.37
C MET A 861 -41.71 27.42 -26.64
N ASP A 862 -41.79 26.92 -27.86
CA ASP A 862 -41.25 25.60 -28.22
C ASP A 862 -39.73 25.51 -27.95
N CYS A 863 -38.99 26.56 -28.30
CA CYS A 863 -37.56 26.66 -28.02
C CYS A 863 -37.28 26.65 -26.52
N MET A 864 -37.99 27.47 -25.74
CA MET A 864 -37.85 27.53 -24.29
C MET A 864 -38.19 26.20 -23.62
N ILE A 865 -39.22 25.49 -24.10
CA ILE A 865 -39.61 24.17 -23.60
C ILE A 865 -38.51 23.14 -23.87
N HIS A 866 -37.99 23.07 -25.09
CA HIS A 866 -36.92 22.12 -25.44
C HIS A 866 -35.62 22.42 -24.68
N ILE A 867 -35.23 23.69 -24.59
CA ILE A 867 -34.08 24.10 -23.79
C ILE A 867 -34.32 23.70 -22.32
N GLY A 868 -35.52 23.95 -21.79
CA GLY A 868 -35.99 23.53 -20.46
C GLY A 868 -35.75 22.04 -20.15
N ARG A 869 -36.01 21.16 -21.13
CA ARG A 869 -35.84 19.70 -21.01
C ARG A 869 -34.40 19.25 -20.84
N THR A 870 -33.42 20.08 -21.17
CA THR A 870 -32.00 19.76 -20.98
C THR A 870 -31.58 19.80 -19.51
N ALA A 871 -32.51 20.15 -18.60
CA ALA A 871 -32.41 20.04 -17.15
C ALA A 871 -31.17 20.73 -16.56
N GLY A 872 -30.73 21.83 -17.17
CA GLY A 872 -29.57 22.60 -16.70
C GLY A 872 -28.23 21.89 -16.79
N ARG A 873 -28.15 20.68 -17.39
CA ARG A 873 -26.90 19.89 -17.54
C ARG A 873 -25.77 20.63 -18.27
N LYS A 874 -26.09 21.75 -18.92
CA LYS A 874 -25.15 22.55 -19.73
C LYS A 874 -25.16 24.05 -19.37
N GLY A 875 -25.86 24.48 -18.32
CA GLY A 875 -25.91 25.89 -17.86
C GLY A 875 -27.26 26.32 -17.25
N ASN A 876 -27.32 27.52 -16.65
CA ASN A 876 -28.55 28.08 -16.08
C ASN A 876 -29.49 28.62 -17.17
N ILE A 877 -30.19 27.70 -17.84
CA ILE A 877 -31.19 27.99 -18.88
C ILE A 877 -32.41 28.79 -18.40
N TYR A 878 -32.52 29.02 -17.09
CA TYR A 878 -33.60 29.82 -16.52
C TYR A 878 -33.15 31.23 -16.16
N GLY A 879 -31.90 31.61 -16.44
CA GLY A 879 -31.39 32.96 -16.20
C GLY A 879 -32.14 34.02 -17.00
N ASP A 880 -32.28 35.22 -16.44
CA ASP A 880 -33.11 36.30 -17.01
C ASP A 880 -32.61 36.78 -18.39
N HIS A 881 -31.34 36.50 -18.73
CA HIS A 881 -30.72 36.80 -20.01
C HIS A 881 -30.95 35.72 -21.08
N ILE A 882 -31.44 34.52 -20.71
CA ILE A 882 -31.65 33.40 -21.65
C ILE A 882 -32.81 33.70 -22.59
N PHE A 883 -33.92 34.22 -22.07
CA PHE A 883 -35.11 34.48 -22.87
C PHE A 883 -34.85 35.52 -23.98
N PRO A 884 -34.24 36.70 -23.70
CA PRO A 884 -33.77 37.60 -24.75
C PRO A 884 -32.82 36.92 -25.75
N SER A 885 -31.94 36.03 -25.26
CA SER A 885 -31.00 35.29 -26.13
C SER A 885 -31.72 34.30 -27.07
N VAL A 886 -32.79 33.64 -26.61
CA VAL A 886 -33.62 32.75 -27.42
C VAL A 886 -34.34 33.54 -28.52
N ILE A 887 -34.96 34.66 -28.17
CA ILE A 887 -35.65 35.53 -29.13
C ILE A 887 -34.66 36.03 -30.19
N LEU A 888 -33.53 36.59 -29.75
CA LEU A 888 -32.47 37.06 -30.65
C LEU A 888 -31.98 35.93 -31.57
N THR A 889 -31.83 34.72 -31.04
CA THR A 889 -31.38 33.56 -31.83
C THR A 889 -32.42 33.17 -32.88
N ILE A 890 -33.72 33.15 -32.52
CA ILE A 890 -34.81 32.86 -33.46
C ILE A 890 -34.85 33.92 -34.56
N GLU A 891 -34.77 35.20 -34.18
CA GLU A 891 -34.84 36.30 -35.13
C GLU A 891 -33.68 36.25 -36.13
N HIS A 892 -32.45 36.04 -35.62
CA HIS A 892 -31.27 35.91 -36.47
C HIS A 892 -31.39 34.71 -37.41
N TYR A 893 -31.95 33.59 -36.93
CA TYR A 893 -32.21 32.42 -37.74
C TYR A 893 -33.16 32.73 -38.91
N LEU A 894 -34.27 33.42 -38.62
CA LEU A 894 -35.25 33.80 -39.64
C LEU A 894 -34.71 34.83 -40.62
N ILE A 895 -33.98 35.85 -40.14
CA ILE A 895 -33.32 36.83 -41.00
C ILE A 895 -32.35 36.13 -41.95
N PHE A 896 -31.54 35.20 -41.43
CA PHE A 896 -30.63 34.43 -42.27
C PHE A 896 -31.37 33.60 -43.31
N ARG A 897 -32.43 32.89 -42.90
CA ARG A 897 -33.27 32.10 -43.81
C ARG A 897 -33.90 32.95 -44.92
N ARG A 898 -34.29 34.20 -44.63
CA ARG A 898 -34.79 35.15 -45.64
C ARG A 898 -33.68 35.63 -46.59
N ALA A 899 -32.51 35.95 -46.04
CA ALA A 899 -31.38 36.52 -46.78
C ALA A 899 -30.64 35.49 -47.65
N THR A 900 -30.71 34.21 -47.27
CA THR A 900 -30.07 33.11 -47.99
C THR A 900 -31.11 32.04 -48.33
N LYS A 901 -31.42 31.88 -49.63
CA LYS A 901 -31.79 30.55 -50.12
C LYS A 901 -30.55 29.69 -49.95
N ASN A 902 -30.43 28.99 -48.83
CA ASN A 902 -29.29 28.15 -48.50
C ASN A 902 -29.02 27.21 -49.70
N MET A 903 -28.01 27.49 -50.53
CA MET A 903 -27.77 26.79 -51.80
C MET A 903 -27.12 25.41 -51.61
N ALA A 904 -26.84 25.01 -50.36
CA ALA A 904 -26.38 23.67 -50.08
C ALA A 904 -27.56 22.71 -50.28
N LYS A 905 -27.43 21.76 -51.22
CA LYS A 905 -28.37 20.64 -51.30
C LYS A 905 -28.40 19.95 -49.93
N PRO A 906 -29.58 19.52 -49.44
CA PRO A 906 -29.72 18.90 -48.12
C PRO A 906 -28.71 17.77 -47.83
N ASP A 907 -28.17 17.13 -48.87
CA ASP A 907 -27.39 15.90 -48.78
C ASP A 907 -25.87 16.12 -48.56
N ASP A 908 -25.35 17.36 -48.67
CA ASP A 908 -23.92 17.64 -48.43
C ASP A 908 -23.66 18.26 -47.05
N GLU A 909 -23.59 17.38 -46.05
CA GLU A 909 -23.37 17.74 -44.66
C GLU A 909 -22.00 18.41 -44.45
N ARG A 910 -20.99 18.10 -45.27
CA ARG A 910 -19.65 18.68 -45.15
C ARG A 910 -19.62 20.12 -45.64
N LEU A 911 -20.29 20.41 -46.75
CA LEU A 911 -20.40 21.77 -47.29
C LEU A 911 -21.24 22.67 -46.37
N SER A 912 -22.37 22.17 -45.85
CA SER A 912 -23.24 22.92 -44.93
C SER A 912 -22.58 23.28 -43.59
N ARG A 913 -21.53 22.55 -43.19
CA ARG A 913 -20.71 22.84 -42.00
C ARG A 913 -19.46 23.68 -42.30
N SER A 914 -19.20 24.06 -43.56
CA SER A 914 -18.00 24.82 -43.93
C SER A 914 -18.09 26.30 -43.51
N TYR A 915 -17.11 26.79 -42.76
CA TYR A 915 -16.97 28.21 -42.40
C TYR A 915 -16.87 29.09 -43.64
N GLU A 916 -16.07 28.68 -44.62
CA GLU A 916 -15.83 29.44 -45.84
C GLU A 916 -17.11 29.62 -46.65
N TYR A 917 -17.90 28.55 -46.77
CA TYR A 917 -19.19 28.60 -47.45
C TYR A 917 -20.16 29.57 -46.77
N LYS A 918 -20.25 29.54 -45.43
CA LYS A 918 -21.14 30.43 -44.67
C LYS A 918 -20.73 31.89 -44.77
N THR A 919 -19.44 32.19 -44.61
CA THR A 919 -18.90 33.55 -44.80
C THR A 919 -19.13 34.03 -46.23
N LYS A 920 -18.88 33.20 -47.24
CA LYS A 920 -19.16 33.51 -48.65
C LYS A 920 -20.63 33.88 -48.86
N ALA A 921 -21.53 33.03 -48.39
CA ALA A 921 -22.97 33.20 -48.56
C ALA A 921 -23.47 34.51 -47.92
N GLU A 922 -22.99 34.84 -46.71
CA GLU A 922 -23.36 36.07 -46.00
C GLU A 922 -22.85 37.34 -46.71
N LEU A 923 -21.61 37.33 -47.20
CA LEU A 923 -21.05 38.47 -47.92
C LEU A 923 -21.78 38.71 -49.26
N ILE A 924 -22.10 37.65 -49.99
CA ILE A 924 -22.90 37.73 -51.22
C ILE A 924 -24.32 38.22 -50.91
N ALA A 925 -24.96 37.71 -49.86
CA ALA A 925 -26.29 38.13 -49.44
C ALA A 925 -26.32 39.62 -49.04
N SER A 926 -25.21 40.15 -48.54
CA SER A 926 -25.02 41.59 -48.28
C SER A 926 -24.78 42.41 -49.56
N GLY A 927 -24.83 41.80 -50.75
CA GLY A 927 -24.69 42.48 -52.04
C GLY A 927 -23.24 42.66 -52.51
N MET A 928 -22.27 41.96 -51.93
CA MET A 928 -20.87 41.97 -52.40
C MET A 928 -20.71 41.16 -53.69
N LYS A 929 -19.80 41.60 -54.57
CA LYS A 929 -19.53 40.93 -55.84
C LYS A 929 -18.49 39.82 -55.66
N TYR A 930 -18.88 38.58 -55.93
CA TYR A 930 -18.01 37.40 -55.88
C TYR A 930 -17.62 36.96 -57.30
N ASP A 931 -16.34 36.63 -57.47
CA ASP A 931 -15.74 36.07 -58.68
C ASP A 931 -15.45 34.58 -58.44
N GLU A 932 -16.25 33.73 -59.09
CA GLU A 932 -16.23 32.28 -58.87
C GLU A 932 -14.95 31.62 -59.39
N ASP A 933 -14.42 32.10 -60.51
CA ASP A 933 -13.22 31.53 -61.15
C ASP A 933 -11.96 31.77 -60.29
N LYS A 934 -11.92 32.88 -59.55
CA LYS A 934 -10.78 33.25 -58.69
C LYS A 934 -10.99 32.96 -57.22
N ASN A 935 -12.20 32.55 -56.84
CA ASN A 935 -12.63 32.44 -55.45
C ASN A 935 -12.41 33.74 -54.64
N GLU A 936 -12.59 34.89 -55.30
CA GLU A 936 -12.35 36.22 -54.73
C GLU A 936 -13.66 36.98 -54.53
N ILE A 937 -13.75 37.72 -53.43
CA ILE A 937 -14.86 38.64 -53.17
C ILE A 937 -14.37 40.09 -53.12
N LEU A 938 -15.07 41.01 -53.78
CA LEU A 938 -14.86 42.44 -53.58
C LEU A 938 -15.50 42.81 -52.23
N PHE A 939 -14.67 42.92 -51.21
CA PHE A 939 -15.12 43.15 -49.84
C PHE A 939 -15.46 44.64 -49.65
N GLU A 940 -16.75 44.99 -49.66
CA GLU A 940 -17.24 46.38 -49.56
C GLU A 940 -17.98 46.57 -48.21
N PRO A 941 -17.28 46.97 -47.13
CA PRO A 941 -17.86 47.02 -45.79
C PRO A 941 -19.10 47.92 -45.69
N SER A 942 -19.20 48.94 -46.55
CA SER A 942 -20.35 49.84 -46.62
C SER A 942 -21.66 49.14 -46.98
N LYS A 943 -21.60 47.90 -47.50
CA LYS A 943 -22.77 47.06 -47.79
C LYS A 943 -23.19 46.18 -46.61
N LEU A 944 -22.35 46.08 -45.58
CA LEU A 944 -22.67 45.34 -44.37
C LEU A 944 -23.55 46.20 -43.46
N ILE A 945 -24.65 45.61 -43.00
CA ILE A 945 -25.51 46.25 -42.01
C ILE A 945 -24.96 45.85 -40.64
N THR A 946 -24.44 46.81 -39.88
CA THR A 946 -24.06 46.57 -38.48
C THR A 946 -25.29 46.06 -37.74
N PRO A 947 -25.20 44.93 -37.01
CA PRO A 947 -26.34 44.40 -36.29
C PRO A 947 -26.86 45.43 -35.30
N HIS A 948 -28.14 45.81 -35.39
CA HIS A 948 -28.80 46.53 -34.31
C HIS A 948 -28.92 45.58 -33.13
N VAL A 949 -28.25 45.90 -32.01
CA VAL A 949 -28.48 45.21 -30.74
C VAL A 949 -29.87 45.60 -30.28
N ILE A 950 -30.82 44.67 -30.39
CA ILE A 950 -32.19 44.90 -29.91
C ILE A 950 -32.11 45.09 -28.40
N GLN A 951 -32.29 46.32 -27.96
CA GLN A 951 -32.51 46.60 -26.54
C GLN A 951 -33.93 46.17 -26.22
N PHE A 952 -34.06 44.99 -25.62
CA PHE A 952 -35.33 44.56 -25.04
C PHE A 952 -35.66 45.50 -23.88
N ASP A 953 -36.76 46.24 -23.99
CA ASP A 953 -37.30 46.99 -22.86
C ASP A 953 -37.82 46.00 -21.82
N LYS A 954 -36.99 45.74 -20.81
CA LYS A 954 -37.29 44.79 -19.73
C LYS A 954 -38.48 45.22 -18.88
N SER A 955 -38.92 46.47 -18.98
CA SER A 955 -39.99 47.02 -18.14
C SER A 955 -41.37 46.43 -18.42
N ASN A 956 -41.60 45.86 -19.62
CA ASN A 956 -42.90 45.36 -20.05
C ASN A 956 -43.06 43.82 -19.96
N ILE A 957 -42.04 43.09 -19.49
CA ILE A 957 -42.07 41.61 -19.42
C ILE A 957 -41.80 41.17 -17.97
N ASP A 958 -42.81 40.60 -17.31
CA ASP A 958 -42.63 39.96 -16.00
C ASP A 958 -41.96 38.58 -16.17
N PHE A 959 -40.63 38.59 -16.16
CA PHE A 959 -39.81 37.39 -16.28
C PHE A 959 -40.08 36.35 -15.19
N ASN A 960 -40.55 36.75 -14.00
CA ASN A 960 -40.87 35.81 -12.94
C ASN A 960 -42.13 35.01 -13.29
N VAL A 961 -43.10 35.62 -13.98
CA VAL A 961 -44.31 34.93 -14.45
C VAL A 961 -43.98 33.93 -15.55
N ILE A 962 -43.17 34.31 -16.54
CA ILE A 962 -42.74 33.39 -17.61
C ILE A 962 -41.94 32.22 -17.03
N ARG A 963 -41.00 32.49 -16.11
CA ARG A 963 -40.23 31.46 -15.41
C ARG A 963 -41.14 30.48 -14.68
N LYS A 964 -42.11 30.97 -13.88
CA LYS A 964 -43.08 30.12 -13.16
C LYS A 964 -43.94 29.28 -14.13
N ARG A 965 -44.34 29.84 -15.27
CA ARG A 965 -45.14 29.14 -16.29
C ARG A 965 -44.38 28.01 -16.99
N VAL A 966 -43.15 28.26 -17.43
CA VAL A 966 -42.28 27.22 -18.02
C VAL A 966 -42.01 26.10 -17.02
N GLN A 967 -41.80 26.46 -15.75
CA GLN A 967 -41.66 25.50 -14.64
C GLN A 967 -42.90 24.63 -14.46
N GLN A 968 -44.10 25.23 -14.47
CA GLN A 968 -45.35 24.50 -14.30
C GLN A 968 -45.65 23.56 -15.48
N LEU A 969 -45.42 24.01 -16.72
CA LEU A 969 -45.59 23.18 -17.92
C LEU A 969 -44.65 21.96 -17.92
N TYR A 970 -43.40 22.14 -17.47
CA TYR A 970 -42.47 21.02 -17.29
C TYR A 970 -42.95 20.04 -16.21
N ILE A 971 -43.42 20.52 -15.06
CA ILE A 971 -43.95 19.69 -13.97
C ILE A 971 -45.16 18.87 -14.43
N ASN A 972 -46.13 19.53 -15.08
CA ASN A 972 -47.32 18.88 -15.61
C ASN A 972 -46.95 17.80 -16.66
N SER A 973 -45.92 18.07 -17.49
CA SER A 973 -45.44 17.09 -18.49
C SER A 973 -44.82 15.83 -17.88
N LYS A 974 -44.19 15.92 -16.70
CA LYS A 974 -43.64 14.76 -15.98
C LYS A 974 -44.71 13.96 -15.23
N GLN A 975 -45.75 14.63 -14.75
CA GLN A 975 -46.85 13.98 -14.02
C GLN A 975 -47.80 13.21 -14.96
N GLY A 976 -47.91 13.61 -16.23
CA GLY A 976 -48.69 12.91 -17.25
C GLY A 976 -47.99 11.70 -17.90
N SER A 977 -46.67 11.57 -17.80
CA SER A 977 -45.91 10.49 -18.45
C SER A 977 -45.81 9.23 -17.58
N ASN A 978 -46.88 8.45 -17.52
CA ASN A 978 -46.88 7.11 -16.91
C ASN A 978 -46.55 5.97 -17.89
N SER A 979 -46.00 6.25 -19.08
CA SER A 979 -45.68 5.20 -20.07
C SER A 979 -44.18 5.06 -20.34
N THR A 980 -43.72 3.81 -20.26
CA THR A 980 -42.34 3.32 -20.32
C THR A 980 -41.72 3.31 -21.73
N LYS A 981 -42.12 4.20 -22.64
CA LYS A 981 -41.48 4.28 -23.97
C LYS A 981 -41.11 5.71 -24.34
N SER A 982 -39.82 5.89 -24.62
CA SER A 982 -39.23 7.06 -25.26
C SER A 982 -39.84 7.28 -26.64
N GLN A 983 -40.86 8.12 -26.73
CA GLN A 983 -41.22 8.77 -27.99
C GLN A 983 -41.52 10.25 -27.74
N THR A 984 -40.67 11.07 -28.35
CA THR A 984 -40.82 12.49 -28.58
C THR A 984 -41.89 12.73 -29.64
N CYS A 985 -43.09 13.14 -29.21
CA CYS A 985 -43.99 14.02 -29.95
C CYS A 985 -45.09 14.49 -29.00
N LEU A 986 -45.25 15.81 -28.88
CA LEU A 986 -46.31 16.46 -28.10
C LEU A 986 -47.23 17.19 -29.08
N ASN A 987 -48.54 17.02 -28.90
CA ASN A 987 -49.53 18.00 -29.35
C ASN A 987 -49.95 18.81 -28.12
N ILE A 988 -49.74 20.12 -28.16
CA ILE A 988 -50.29 21.08 -27.20
C ILE A 988 -51.26 21.93 -28.01
N GLU A 989 -52.52 22.02 -27.57
CA GLU A 989 -53.54 22.82 -28.28
C GLU A 989 -53.52 24.26 -27.78
N ILE A 990 -53.70 25.22 -28.71
CA ILE A 990 -53.67 26.67 -28.45
C ILE A 990 -54.75 27.09 -27.43
N SER A 991 -55.82 26.28 -27.26
CA SER A 991 -56.87 26.51 -26.26
C SER A 991 -56.35 26.54 -24.83
N ASP A 992 -55.27 25.82 -24.52
CA ASP A 992 -54.67 25.77 -23.18
C ASP A 992 -53.97 27.08 -22.79
N PHE A 993 -53.82 28.02 -23.74
CA PHE A 993 -53.21 29.34 -23.52
C PHE A 993 -54.23 30.47 -23.34
N ILE A 994 -55.50 30.27 -23.71
CA ILE A 994 -56.52 31.35 -23.72
C ILE A 994 -57.13 31.58 -22.31
N GLU A 995 -56.97 30.64 -21.37
CA GLU A 995 -57.68 30.67 -20.09
C GLU A 995 -57.06 31.58 -19.00
N PHE A 996 -55.97 32.31 -19.29
CA PHE A 996 -55.28 33.14 -18.28
C PHE A 996 -54.95 34.56 -18.78
N ASP A 997 -56.03 35.28 -19.08
CA ASP A 997 -56.24 36.75 -19.06
C ASP A 997 -54.97 37.62 -19.15
N TYR A 998 -54.48 37.78 -20.38
CA TYR A 998 -53.41 38.72 -20.71
C TYR A 998 -54.03 40.03 -21.20
N ASN A 999 -53.91 41.12 -20.41
CA ASN A 999 -54.21 42.47 -20.91
C ASN A 999 -53.03 42.98 -21.73
N MET A 1000 -52.99 42.61 -23.01
CA MET A 1000 -52.34 43.43 -24.03
C MET A 1000 -53.36 44.45 -24.55
N ASP A 1001 -52.94 45.70 -24.72
CA ASP A 1001 -53.81 46.77 -25.22
C ASP A 1001 -54.42 46.37 -26.58
N VAL A 1002 -55.74 46.20 -26.56
CA VAL A 1002 -56.57 45.77 -27.69
C VAL A 1002 -56.49 46.77 -28.85
N LYS A 1003 -56.03 48.02 -28.64
CA LYS A 1003 -55.81 48.98 -29.74
C LYS A 1003 -54.69 48.60 -30.70
N ASP A 1004 -53.62 47.98 -30.23
CA ASP A 1004 -52.51 47.59 -31.11
C ASP A 1004 -52.86 46.31 -31.89
N LEU A 1005 -53.65 45.41 -31.28
CA LEU A 1005 -54.15 44.21 -31.94
C LEU A 1005 -55.27 44.50 -32.95
N LEU A 1006 -56.16 45.46 -32.68
CA LEU A 1006 -57.28 45.81 -33.56
C LEU A 1006 -56.86 46.59 -34.83
N SER A 1007 -55.68 47.21 -34.83
CA SER A 1007 -55.12 47.85 -36.04
C SER A 1007 -54.71 46.82 -37.11
N ALA A 1008 -54.40 45.58 -36.70
CA ALA A 1008 -54.02 44.49 -37.61
C ALA A 1008 -55.17 43.55 -37.97
N TRP A 1009 -56.34 43.65 -37.31
CA TRP A 1009 -57.44 42.69 -37.45
C TRP A 1009 -58.68 43.22 -38.19
N THR A 1010 -58.71 44.49 -38.60
CA THR A 1010 -59.87 45.10 -39.29
C THR A 1010 -59.73 45.24 -40.80
N GLN A 1011 -58.85 44.46 -41.44
CA GLN A 1011 -58.90 44.29 -42.89
C GLN A 1011 -59.05 42.81 -43.27
N TYR A 1012 -60.29 42.47 -43.61
CA TYR A 1012 -60.80 41.28 -44.31
C TYR A 1012 -61.24 40.07 -43.48
N VAL A 1013 -62.54 40.10 -43.10
CA VAL A 1013 -63.41 38.91 -43.03
C VAL A 1013 -64.58 39.11 -43.99
N PHE A 1014 -65.14 38.00 -44.47
CA PHE A 1014 -66.37 37.76 -45.26
C PHE A 1014 -66.13 37.55 -46.76
N VAL A 1015 -66.61 36.47 -47.41
CA VAL A 1015 -67.89 35.72 -47.33
C VAL A 1015 -67.58 34.27 -47.79
N PHE A 1016 -67.79 33.23 -46.98
CA PHE A 1016 -68.98 32.37 -46.78
C PHE A 1016 -69.23 31.29 -47.86
N PHE A 1017 -69.34 30.04 -47.36
CA PHE A 1017 -69.41 28.72 -48.02
C PHE A 1017 -68.10 28.10 -48.52
#